data_AF-A0A4P5YX55-F1
#
_entry.id   AF-A0A4P5YX55-F1
#
_cell.length_a   1.000
_cell.length_b   1.000
_cell.length_c   1.000
_cell.angle_alpha   90.00
_cell.angle_beta   90.00
_cell.angle_gamma   90.00
#
_symmetry.space_group_name_H-M   'P 1'
#
loop_
_entity.id
_entity.type
_entity.pdbx_description
1 polymer ?
#
loop_
_entity_poly.entity_id
_entity_poly.type
_entity_poly.pdbx_seq_one_letter_code
_entity_poly.pdbx_strand_id
1 'polypeptide(L)'
;MRLLSLALLVLGTLVTDLAGAVRTQVDLVNLTPEVKPGAKALIAARFRCDDHFHIYWKNPGDAGQSPTIAWQATAGTQAGPFFYPGPILLDQSGIYNFVHEHETLFLLELEIPASAQGELNLKAHIEWLECDDKGCYPFEKDVSLTLKVGAGNAAYRYDPKLYPDLRPHVPATFRVEGEQLVVTPEKGAKVALAQRWFPERNFVSPGGVFTQKPDPDSLRFNLKEASEKLTDGPVSFVGPDGAGGFVRLIATSGTGPANTPSTPAPSPAHPTGSLDWQPWSPEAQAKALAAGQTVYIDFTARWCASCQVNKRVYTQTAVSEAIARHQVVLFKADWTRKDEVITAELKKYGREGVPFNVFLRNGTPPAVLSEFLTGDEVLLALDGVRTGRAYQAAATQHAYGIWLLLAFGGGALLNLMPCVFPMIGLKVLGFAKEAGSDRATVIRHGLLYSVGVVLSFLALAGIILGLKAGGGSVGWGFQMQSPGFVLGTCVLMVTLGLSLTGVFEIGTGLAGSAAAAEGKGGSFGAFLSGVLATAVATPCTAPGLGAALGFALDKQRSTPETLLFFTVIGVGMALPYLLLSLFPRLAALLPRPGEWMETLKQAMSFPLFAYALYLLWVLAALVEDATWMRDASLGLAVIACACWVWGRWGAPHRSDRERLGGKVVAAGLYLGTLAYLYGNLS
;
A
#
# COMPACT_ATOMS: atom_id res chain seq x y z
N MET A 1 -8.84 -2.03 -37.38
CA MET A 1 -10.04 -2.57 -36.69
C MET A 1 -9.76 -3.85 -35.91
N ARG A 2 -9.23 -4.94 -36.50
CA ARG A 2 -8.96 -6.20 -35.76
C ARG A 2 -7.99 -6.07 -34.57
N LEU A 3 -6.99 -5.19 -34.65
CA LEU A 3 -6.07 -4.87 -33.53
C LEU A 3 -6.71 -4.01 -32.43
N LEU A 4 -7.70 -3.17 -32.78
CA LEU A 4 -8.44 -2.36 -31.81
C LEU A 4 -9.43 -3.24 -31.03
N SER A 5 -10.04 -4.22 -31.70
CA SER A 5 -10.89 -5.24 -31.07
C SER A 5 -10.09 -6.16 -30.15
N LEU A 6 -8.84 -6.50 -30.52
CA LEU A 6 -7.93 -7.27 -29.68
C LEU A 6 -7.45 -6.45 -28.47
N ALA A 7 -7.13 -5.17 -28.66
CA ALA A 7 -6.76 -4.26 -27.58
C ALA A 7 -7.92 -3.96 -26.63
N LEU A 8 -9.16 -3.83 -27.13
CA LEU A 8 -10.37 -3.72 -26.29
C LEU A 8 -10.72 -5.02 -25.59
N LEU A 9 -10.46 -6.20 -26.18
CA LEU A 9 -10.60 -7.47 -25.48
C LEU A 9 -9.54 -7.62 -24.39
N VAL A 10 -8.29 -7.23 -24.66
CA VAL A 10 -7.18 -7.29 -23.69
C VAL A 10 -7.37 -6.25 -22.57
N LEU A 11 -7.84 -5.04 -22.88
CA LEU A 11 -8.26 -4.05 -21.87
C LEU A 11 -9.51 -4.53 -21.11
N GLY A 12 -10.47 -5.17 -21.79
CA GLY A 12 -11.66 -5.75 -21.17
C GLY A 12 -11.31 -6.84 -20.16
N THR A 13 -10.30 -7.68 -20.47
CA THR A 13 -9.78 -8.69 -19.53
C THR A 13 -8.91 -8.10 -18.42
N LEU A 14 -8.21 -6.98 -18.67
CA LEU A 14 -7.40 -6.28 -17.65
C LEU A 14 -8.25 -5.45 -16.67
N VAL A 15 -9.41 -4.96 -17.09
CA VAL A 15 -10.31 -4.15 -16.22
C VAL A 15 -11.16 -5.04 -15.31
N THR A 16 -11.39 -6.31 -15.66
CA THR A 16 -12.11 -7.26 -14.80
C THR A 16 -11.29 -7.79 -13.62
N ASP A 17 -9.97 -7.57 -13.59
CA ASP A 17 -9.06 -8.04 -12.53
C ASP A 17 -8.69 -6.96 -11.48
N LEU A 18 -9.24 -5.76 -11.58
CA LEU A 18 -8.92 -4.63 -10.68
C LEU A 18 -9.84 -4.51 -9.46
N ALA A 19 -10.73 -5.48 -9.25
CA ALA A 19 -11.37 -5.71 -7.98
C ALA A 19 -11.51 -7.21 -7.79
N GLY A 20 -10.75 -7.78 -6.86
CA GLY A 20 -11.15 -9.02 -6.22
C GLY A 20 -12.49 -8.74 -5.54
N ALA A 21 -13.59 -8.94 -6.29
CA ALA A 21 -14.92 -8.84 -5.74
C ALA A 21 -14.96 -9.81 -4.57
N VAL A 22 -15.20 -9.28 -3.37
CA VAL A 22 -15.34 -10.03 -2.12
C VAL A 22 -16.18 -11.29 -2.41
N ARG A 23 -15.59 -12.49 -2.32
CA ARG A 23 -16.31 -13.74 -2.61
C ARG A 23 -16.99 -14.31 -1.38
N THR A 24 -16.59 -13.85 -0.19
CA THR A 24 -17.26 -14.20 1.06
C THR A 24 -18.34 -13.18 1.43
N GLN A 25 -19.60 -13.61 1.46
CA GLN A 25 -20.67 -12.77 1.98
C GLN A 25 -20.73 -12.87 3.49
N VAL A 26 -20.67 -11.72 4.16
CA VAL A 26 -20.78 -11.61 5.62
C VAL A 26 -22.04 -10.87 6.03
N ASP A 27 -22.79 -11.44 6.97
CA ASP A 27 -23.98 -10.83 7.58
C ASP A 27 -24.18 -11.29 9.04
N LEU A 28 -24.87 -10.48 9.84
CA LEU A 28 -25.28 -10.88 11.19
C LEU A 28 -26.65 -11.56 11.12
N VAL A 29 -26.76 -12.72 11.75
CA VAL A 29 -27.98 -13.53 11.79
C VAL A 29 -28.52 -13.58 13.20
N ASN A 30 -29.80 -13.29 13.35
CA ASN A 30 -30.49 -13.42 14.63
C ASN A 30 -30.84 -14.89 14.89
N LEU A 31 -30.23 -15.49 15.92
CA LEU A 31 -30.55 -16.86 16.35
C LEU A 31 -31.54 -16.91 17.51
N THR A 32 -31.92 -15.74 18.05
CA THR A 32 -32.90 -15.58 19.13
C THR A 32 -33.91 -14.49 18.75
N PRO A 33 -34.89 -14.79 17.86
CA PRO A 33 -35.76 -13.80 17.23
C PRO A 33 -36.50 -12.86 18.20
N GLU A 34 -36.92 -13.40 19.34
CA GLU A 34 -37.44 -12.65 20.48
C GLU A 34 -36.56 -12.94 21.69
N VAL A 35 -36.03 -11.90 22.34
CA VAL A 35 -35.20 -12.05 23.55
C VAL A 35 -35.89 -11.40 24.73
N LYS A 36 -35.89 -12.09 25.88
CA LYS A 36 -36.38 -11.49 27.13
C LYS A 36 -35.40 -10.42 27.65
N PRO A 37 -35.88 -9.30 28.21
CA PRO A 37 -35.02 -8.35 28.93
C PRO A 37 -34.21 -9.05 30.03
N GLY A 38 -32.92 -8.72 30.16
CA GLY A 38 -32.04 -9.33 31.16
C GLY A 38 -31.58 -10.75 30.82
N ALA A 39 -32.00 -11.33 29.69
CA ALA A 39 -31.57 -12.65 29.26
C ALA A 39 -30.37 -12.58 28.30
N LYS A 40 -29.75 -13.75 28.07
CA LYS A 40 -28.73 -13.94 27.05
C LYS A 40 -29.41 -14.21 25.70
N ALA A 41 -29.00 -13.48 24.67
CA ALA A 41 -29.34 -13.75 23.28
C ALA A 41 -28.17 -14.44 22.60
N LEU A 42 -28.46 -15.33 21.66
CA LEU A 42 -27.48 -15.86 20.74
C LEU A 42 -27.70 -15.24 19.36
N ILE A 43 -26.61 -14.79 18.73
CA ILE A 43 -26.56 -14.36 17.33
C ILE A 43 -25.40 -15.06 16.63
N ALA A 44 -25.29 -14.90 15.31
CA ALA A 44 -24.12 -15.38 14.56
C ALA A 44 -23.61 -14.32 13.59
N ALA A 45 -22.29 -14.24 13.44
CA ALA A 45 -21.68 -13.75 12.21
C ALA A 45 -21.66 -14.91 11.22
N ARG A 46 -22.43 -14.78 10.14
CA ARG A 46 -22.49 -15.76 9.06
C ARG A 46 -21.51 -15.37 7.96
N PHE A 47 -20.62 -16.29 7.64
CA PHE A 47 -19.72 -16.20 6.51
C PHE A 47 -20.17 -17.22 5.46
N ARG A 48 -20.37 -16.79 4.21
CA ARG A 48 -20.68 -17.65 3.08
C ARG A 48 -19.59 -17.50 2.04
N CYS A 49 -18.64 -18.44 2.04
CA CYS A 49 -17.53 -18.46 1.10
C CYS A 49 -17.97 -19.11 -0.22
N ASP A 50 -17.58 -18.53 -1.36
CA ASP A 50 -17.67 -19.22 -2.65
C ASP A 50 -16.77 -20.48 -2.65
N ASP A 51 -17.02 -21.40 -3.57
CA ASP A 51 -16.23 -22.62 -3.70
C ASP A 51 -14.74 -22.29 -3.88
N HIS A 52 -13.86 -23.08 -3.23
CA HIS A 52 -12.40 -22.92 -3.16
C HIS A 52 -11.89 -21.76 -2.29
N PHE A 53 -12.77 -20.93 -1.74
CA PHE A 53 -12.39 -19.90 -0.76
C PHE A 53 -12.62 -20.39 0.66
N HIS A 54 -11.73 -19.98 1.55
CA HIS A 54 -11.80 -20.31 2.97
C HIS A 54 -11.49 -19.10 3.85
N ILE A 55 -11.99 -19.18 5.08
CA ILE A 55 -11.68 -18.27 6.19
C ILE A 55 -11.05 -19.04 7.33
N TYR A 56 -10.36 -18.35 8.23
CA TYR A 56 -9.59 -19.00 9.29
C TYR A 56 -10.40 -19.27 10.55
N TRP A 57 -10.01 -20.34 11.23
CA TRP A 57 -10.42 -20.62 12.59
C TRP A 57 -9.68 -19.71 13.60
N LYS A 58 -10.09 -19.75 14.88
CA LYS A 58 -9.46 -18.95 15.95
C LYS A 58 -7.94 -19.10 16.02
N ASN A 59 -7.46 -20.32 15.81
CA ASN A 59 -6.06 -20.58 15.50
C ASN A 59 -5.97 -20.78 13.98
N PRO A 60 -5.31 -19.88 13.22
CA PRO A 60 -5.29 -19.99 11.76
C PRO A 60 -4.36 -21.09 11.23
N GLY A 61 -3.43 -21.60 12.03
CA GLY A 61 -2.37 -22.49 11.57
C GLY A 61 -1.11 -21.75 11.11
N ASP A 62 -0.45 -22.24 10.04
CA ASP A 62 0.88 -21.77 9.60
C ASP A 62 0.84 -20.36 9.01
N ALA A 63 -0.24 -20.00 8.31
CA ALA A 63 -0.44 -18.69 7.70
C ALA A 63 -1.91 -18.32 7.67
N GLY A 64 -2.25 -17.12 8.15
CA GLY A 64 -3.63 -16.62 8.10
C GLY A 64 -3.98 -15.67 9.23
N GLN A 65 -5.24 -15.25 9.28
CA GLN A 65 -5.76 -14.41 10.35
C GLN A 65 -7.22 -14.77 10.65
N SER A 66 -7.53 -14.99 11.93
CA SER A 66 -8.91 -15.21 12.40
C SER A 66 -9.77 -13.96 12.16
N PRO A 67 -11.04 -14.13 11.73
CA PRO A 67 -11.98 -13.02 11.66
C PRO A 67 -12.14 -12.29 12.99
N THR A 68 -12.30 -10.97 12.92
CA THR A 68 -12.49 -10.09 14.08
C THR A 68 -13.81 -9.32 13.95
N ILE A 69 -14.37 -8.93 15.08
CA ILE A 69 -15.59 -8.11 15.13
C ILE A 69 -15.40 -6.96 16.11
N ALA A 70 -15.62 -5.73 15.63
CA ALA A 70 -15.57 -4.51 16.41
C ALA A 70 -16.97 -3.87 16.45
N TRP A 71 -17.54 -3.72 17.64
CA TRP A 71 -18.89 -3.16 17.79
C TRP A 71 -18.88 -1.64 17.70
N GLN A 72 -19.68 -1.09 16.78
CA GLN A 72 -19.87 0.35 16.60
C GLN A 72 -21.05 0.87 17.43
N ALA A 73 -22.12 0.08 17.50
CA ALA A 73 -23.29 0.36 18.31
C ALA A 73 -23.84 -0.95 18.87
N THR A 74 -23.93 -1.04 20.20
CA THR A 74 -24.44 -2.24 20.88
C THR A 74 -25.81 -2.04 21.51
N ALA A 75 -26.42 -0.85 21.39
CA ALA A 75 -27.71 -0.54 22.02
C ALA A 75 -27.77 -0.91 23.53
N GLY A 76 -26.63 -0.80 24.22
CA GLY A 76 -26.49 -1.16 25.64
C GLY A 76 -26.22 -2.65 25.91
N THR A 77 -26.23 -3.54 24.91
CA THR A 77 -25.90 -4.96 25.08
C THR A 77 -24.40 -5.17 25.22
N GLN A 78 -23.99 -6.17 25.99
CA GLN A 78 -22.59 -6.61 26.05
C GLN A 78 -22.41 -7.86 25.21
N ALA A 79 -21.46 -7.84 24.27
CA ALA A 79 -21.19 -8.97 23.41
C ALA A 79 -19.98 -9.76 23.91
N GLY A 80 -20.15 -11.08 24.02
CA GLY A 80 -19.07 -12.02 24.32
C GLY A 80 -18.17 -12.29 23.11
N PRO A 81 -17.11 -13.11 23.28
CA PRO A 81 -16.26 -13.54 22.18
C PRO A 81 -17.00 -14.47 21.22
N PHE A 82 -16.39 -14.72 20.04
CA PHE A 82 -16.87 -15.73 19.11
C PHE A 82 -16.78 -17.14 19.71
N PHE A 83 -17.85 -17.91 19.59
CA PHE A 83 -17.82 -19.36 19.67
C PHE A 83 -17.68 -19.94 18.27
N TYR A 84 -16.60 -20.69 18.08
CA TYR A 84 -16.23 -21.21 16.77
C TYR A 84 -16.76 -22.64 16.61
N PRO A 85 -17.21 -23.02 15.41
CA PRO A 85 -17.35 -24.43 15.10
C PRO A 85 -15.98 -25.11 15.05
N GLY A 86 -15.94 -26.43 15.05
CA GLY A 86 -14.69 -27.17 14.84
C GLY A 86 -14.07 -26.91 13.45
N PRO A 87 -12.74 -26.86 13.34
CA PRO A 87 -12.06 -26.50 12.10
C PRO A 87 -11.87 -27.68 11.14
N ILE A 88 -11.49 -27.35 9.91
CA ILE A 88 -10.97 -28.28 8.91
C ILE A 88 -9.47 -28.05 8.74
N LEU A 89 -8.70 -29.14 8.58
CA LEU A 89 -7.28 -29.05 8.24
C LEU A 89 -7.14 -28.87 6.73
N LEU A 90 -6.55 -27.76 6.31
CA LEU A 90 -6.16 -27.51 4.92
C LEU A 90 -4.65 -27.70 4.77
N ASP A 91 -4.24 -28.48 3.77
CA ASP A 91 -2.84 -28.66 3.38
C ASP A 91 -2.61 -28.03 2.00
N GLN A 92 -1.81 -26.97 1.96
CA GLN A 92 -1.40 -26.28 0.75
C GLN A 92 0.10 -26.44 0.55
N SER A 93 0.52 -27.63 0.13
CA SER A 93 1.93 -27.96 -0.17
C SER A 93 2.87 -27.79 1.02
N GLY A 94 2.44 -28.27 2.20
CA GLY A 94 3.25 -28.22 3.43
C GLY A 94 3.03 -26.97 4.28
N ILE A 95 2.07 -26.12 3.91
CA ILE A 95 1.47 -25.09 4.78
C ILE A 95 0.15 -25.65 5.29
N TYR A 96 0.04 -25.82 6.60
CA TYR A 96 -1.12 -26.39 7.26
C TYR A 96 -1.92 -25.30 7.97
N ASN A 97 -3.15 -25.08 7.51
CA ASN A 97 -4.05 -24.08 8.06
C ASN A 97 -5.29 -24.72 8.66
N PHE A 98 -5.86 -24.09 9.67
CA PHE A 98 -7.14 -24.49 10.25
C PHE A 98 -8.20 -23.52 9.79
N VAL A 99 -9.12 -24.02 8.97
CA VAL A 99 -10.00 -23.18 8.16
C VAL A 99 -11.45 -23.62 8.24
N HIS A 100 -12.31 -22.77 7.72
CA HIS A 100 -13.70 -23.06 7.42
C HIS A 100 -13.99 -22.73 5.97
N GLU A 101 -14.76 -23.59 5.33
CA GLU A 101 -15.21 -23.47 3.95
C GLU A 101 -16.74 -23.34 3.92
N HIS A 102 -17.28 -22.91 2.78
CA HIS A 102 -18.72 -22.75 2.57
C HIS A 102 -19.42 -21.83 3.59
N GLU A 103 -20.66 -22.17 3.98
CA GLU A 103 -21.41 -21.43 4.99
C GLU A 103 -20.96 -21.83 6.40
N THR A 104 -20.45 -20.86 7.14
CA THR A 104 -20.00 -21.03 8.52
C THR A 104 -20.59 -19.95 9.42
N LEU A 105 -21.05 -20.35 10.61
CA LEU A 105 -21.61 -19.45 11.60
C LEU A 105 -20.65 -19.35 12.79
N PHE A 106 -20.19 -18.14 13.10
CA PHE A 106 -19.48 -17.85 14.34
C PHE A 106 -20.46 -17.24 15.33
N LEU A 107 -20.76 -17.98 16.41
CA LEU A 107 -21.81 -17.58 17.34
C LEU A 107 -21.29 -16.51 18.30
N LEU A 108 -22.14 -15.58 18.70
CA LEU A 108 -21.87 -14.66 19.79
C LEU A 108 -23.02 -14.69 20.78
N GLU A 109 -22.65 -14.64 22.06
CA GLU A 109 -23.60 -14.40 23.12
C GLU A 109 -23.69 -12.90 23.41
N LEU A 110 -24.93 -12.40 23.52
CA LEU A 110 -25.21 -11.02 23.89
C LEU A 110 -25.95 -11.00 25.21
N GLU A 111 -25.48 -10.21 26.16
CA GLU A 111 -26.19 -9.92 27.39
C GLU A 111 -27.12 -8.72 27.17
N ILE A 112 -28.43 -8.98 27.22
CA ILE A 112 -29.45 -7.95 26.99
C ILE A 112 -29.73 -7.19 28.30
N PRO A 113 -29.71 -5.84 28.30
CA PRO A 113 -30.04 -5.06 29.49
C PRO A 113 -31.44 -5.39 30.03
N ALA A 114 -31.59 -5.43 31.35
CA ALA A 114 -32.90 -5.63 31.98
C ALA A 114 -33.91 -4.50 31.68
N SER A 115 -33.41 -3.31 31.33
CA SER A 115 -34.21 -2.14 30.91
C SER A 115 -34.57 -2.11 29.43
N ALA A 116 -34.10 -3.07 28.63
CA ALA A 116 -34.30 -3.08 27.19
C ALA A 116 -35.79 -3.26 26.84
N GLN A 117 -36.29 -2.47 25.89
CA GLN A 117 -37.64 -2.55 25.35
C GLN A 117 -37.63 -2.23 23.84
N GLY A 118 -38.55 -2.81 23.08
CA GLY A 118 -38.68 -2.54 21.65
C GLY A 118 -37.60 -3.21 20.80
N GLU A 119 -36.99 -2.45 19.89
CA GLU A 119 -35.99 -2.95 18.94
C GLU A 119 -34.58 -2.48 19.32
N LEU A 120 -33.62 -3.41 19.35
CA LEU A 120 -32.22 -3.15 19.60
C LEU A 120 -31.45 -3.24 18.28
N ASN A 121 -30.90 -2.11 17.82
CA ASN A 121 -30.12 -2.05 16.60
C ASN A 121 -28.64 -2.20 16.92
N LEU A 122 -28.07 -3.30 16.49
CA LEU A 122 -26.66 -3.63 16.62
C LEU A 122 -25.94 -3.30 15.32
N LYS A 123 -24.76 -2.66 15.43
CA LYS A 123 -23.86 -2.40 14.31
C LYS A 123 -22.46 -2.85 14.66
N ALA A 124 -21.83 -3.58 13.76
CA ALA A 124 -20.47 -4.06 13.92
C ALA A 124 -19.68 -3.93 12.62
N HIS A 125 -18.38 -3.74 12.77
CA HIS A 125 -17.39 -3.84 11.71
C HIS A 125 -16.74 -5.22 11.81
N ILE A 126 -16.80 -6.02 10.75
CA ILE A 126 -16.17 -7.34 10.69
C ILE A 126 -15.01 -7.28 9.71
N GLU A 127 -13.82 -7.70 10.15
CA GLU A 127 -12.65 -7.90 9.30
C GLU A 127 -12.36 -9.40 9.19
N TRP A 128 -12.00 -9.86 8.00
CA TRP A 128 -11.58 -11.24 7.79
C TRP A 128 -10.53 -11.33 6.69
N LEU A 129 -9.76 -12.43 6.73
CA LEU A 129 -8.86 -12.80 5.66
C LEU A 129 -9.50 -13.93 4.87
N GLU A 130 -9.69 -13.71 3.57
CA GLU A 130 -10.20 -14.69 2.62
C GLU A 130 -9.06 -15.17 1.74
N CYS A 131 -8.88 -16.48 1.62
CA CYS A 131 -7.80 -17.07 0.85
C CYS A 131 -8.30 -18.14 -0.12
N ASP A 132 -7.58 -18.25 -1.24
CA ASP A 132 -7.65 -19.36 -2.20
C ASP A 132 -6.24 -19.95 -2.42
N ASP A 133 -6.10 -20.82 -3.42
CA ASP A 133 -4.81 -21.41 -3.81
C ASP A 133 -3.82 -20.40 -4.44
N LYS A 134 -4.26 -19.18 -4.74
CA LYS A 134 -3.47 -18.14 -5.43
C LYS A 134 -3.03 -17.03 -4.48
N GLY A 135 -3.77 -16.77 -3.41
CA GLY A 135 -3.41 -15.76 -2.44
C GLY A 135 -4.44 -15.51 -1.36
N CYS A 136 -4.05 -14.65 -0.42
CA CYS A 136 -4.85 -14.22 0.71
C CYS A 136 -5.11 -12.71 0.65
N TYR A 137 -6.36 -12.31 0.83
CA TYR A 137 -6.79 -10.92 0.69
C TYR A 137 -7.61 -10.49 1.91
N PRO A 138 -7.25 -9.38 2.57
CA PRO A 138 -8.01 -8.87 3.70
C PRO A 138 -9.25 -8.12 3.22
N PHE A 139 -10.39 -8.36 3.87
CA PHE A 139 -11.65 -7.71 3.60
C PHE A 139 -12.30 -7.22 4.89
N GLU A 140 -13.13 -6.19 4.76
CA GLU A 140 -13.84 -5.57 5.87
C GLU A 140 -15.26 -5.20 5.44
N LYS A 141 -16.23 -5.29 6.38
CA LYS A 141 -17.63 -4.96 6.10
C LYS A 141 -18.36 -4.52 7.36
N ASP A 142 -19.10 -3.41 7.23
CA ASP A 142 -20.09 -3.01 8.23
C ASP A 142 -21.37 -3.83 8.09
N VAL A 143 -21.79 -4.43 9.20
CA VAL A 143 -22.99 -5.27 9.30
C VAL A 143 -23.91 -4.73 10.39
N SER A 144 -25.21 -4.93 10.22
CA SER A 144 -26.21 -4.51 11.20
C SER A 144 -27.26 -5.58 11.42
N LEU A 145 -27.78 -5.66 12.64
CA LEU A 145 -28.82 -6.59 13.05
C LEU A 145 -29.80 -5.90 13.98
N THR A 146 -31.08 -6.08 13.73
CA THR A 146 -32.15 -5.61 14.62
C THR A 146 -32.69 -6.80 15.42
N LEU A 147 -32.58 -6.72 16.76
CA LEU A 147 -33.16 -7.69 17.69
C LEU A 147 -34.47 -7.15 18.25
N LYS A 148 -35.46 -8.02 18.44
CA LYS A 148 -36.72 -7.65 19.10
C LYS A 148 -36.73 -8.15 20.54
N VAL A 149 -37.03 -7.24 21.47
CA VAL A 149 -37.18 -7.58 22.89
C VAL A 149 -38.64 -7.96 23.14
N GLY A 150 -38.87 -9.21 23.57
CA GLY A 150 -40.19 -9.85 23.54
C GLY A 150 -40.42 -10.90 24.63
N ALA A 151 -41.49 -11.69 24.50
CA ALA A 151 -42.02 -12.52 25.58
C ALA A 151 -41.33 -13.88 25.73
N GLY A 152 -40.52 -14.34 24.76
CA GLY A 152 -39.87 -15.64 24.86
C GLY A 152 -38.70 -15.85 23.90
N ASN A 153 -37.68 -16.58 24.36
CA ASN A 153 -36.56 -17.04 23.54
C ASN A 153 -37.02 -18.16 22.61
N ALA A 154 -37.43 -17.83 21.38
CA ALA A 154 -37.57 -18.82 20.32
C ALA A 154 -36.17 -19.26 19.85
N ALA A 155 -35.88 -20.55 19.87
CA ALA A 155 -34.57 -21.08 19.47
C ALA A 155 -34.48 -21.24 17.95
N TYR A 156 -33.48 -20.63 17.32
CA TYR A 156 -33.10 -20.97 15.96
C TYR A 156 -32.35 -22.32 15.93
N ARG A 157 -32.53 -23.09 14.86
CA ARG A 157 -31.86 -24.39 14.67
C ARG A 157 -30.42 -24.16 14.21
N TYR A 158 -29.47 -24.27 15.14
CA TYR A 158 -28.08 -24.59 14.84
C TYR A 158 -27.78 -25.97 15.44
N ASP A 159 -26.79 -26.69 14.92
CA ASP A 159 -26.36 -27.95 15.54
C ASP A 159 -25.37 -27.64 16.68
N PRO A 160 -25.78 -27.75 17.96
CA PRO A 160 -24.89 -27.47 19.09
C PRO A 160 -23.69 -28.42 19.14
N LYS A 161 -23.76 -29.58 18.46
CA LYS A 161 -22.64 -30.53 18.41
C LYS A 161 -21.43 -29.96 17.68
N LEU A 162 -21.61 -28.99 16.79
CA LEU A 162 -20.52 -28.37 16.04
C LEU A 162 -19.70 -27.38 16.90
N TYR A 163 -20.26 -26.90 18.01
CA TYR A 163 -19.69 -25.83 18.83
C TYR A 163 -19.16 -26.39 20.16
N PRO A 164 -17.86 -26.73 20.24
CA PRO A 164 -17.28 -27.36 21.43
C PRO A 164 -17.33 -26.44 22.67
N ASP A 165 -17.32 -25.12 22.49
CA ASP A 165 -17.39 -24.13 23.57
C ASP A 165 -18.75 -24.14 24.32
N LEU A 166 -19.81 -24.62 23.67
CA LEU A 166 -21.15 -24.71 24.26
C LEU A 166 -21.42 -26.07 24.93
N ARG A 167 -20.42 -26.95 24.97
CA ARG A 167 -20.53 -28.31 25.52
C ARG A 167 -19.63 -28.46 26.74
N PRO A 168 -19.94 -29.41 27.65
CA PRO A 168 -19.01 -29.78 28.71
C PRO A 168 -17.66 -30.20 28.11
N HIS A 169 -16.58 -29.60 28.58
CA HIS A 169 -15.23 -29.97 28.16
C HIS A 169 -14.79 -31.27 28.84
N VAL A 170 -13.89 -31.99 28.18
CA VAL A 170 -13.24 -33.19 28.72
C VAL A 170 -12.02 -32.76 29.53
N PRO A 171 -11.96 -33.04 30.84
CA PRO A 171 -10.77 -32.78 31.63
C PRO A 171 -9.67 -33.77 31.26
N ALA A 172 -8.44 -33.26 31.21
CA ALA A 172 -7.26 -34.03 30.90
C ALA A 172 -6.05 -33.55 31.70
N THR A 173 -4.98 -34.32 31.66
CA THR A 173 -3.67 -33.92 32.17
C THR A 173 -2.65 -33.96 31.04
N PHE A 174 -1.68 -33.06 31.06
CA PHE A 174 -0.56 -33.11 30.13
C PHE A 174 0.76 -33.28 30.86
N ARG A 175 1.70 -33.92 30.18
CA ARG A 175 3.11 -34.06 30.58
C ARG A 175 3.99 -33.85 29.35
N VAL A 176 5.21 -33.38 29.59
CA VAL A 176 6.22 -33.21 28.54
C VAL A 176 7.29 -34.27 28.73
N GLU A 177 7.40 -35.18 27.76
CA GLU A 177 8.38 -36.27 27.72
C GLU A 177 9.41 -35.96 26.61
N GLY A 178 10.52 -35.29 26.98
CA GLY A 178 11.49 -34.79 26.00
C GLY A 178 10.88 -33.70 25.10
N GLU A 179 10.81 -33.94 23.80
CA GLU A 179 10.16 -33.03 22.82
C GLU A 179 8.70 -33.42 22.52
N GLN A 180 8.09 -34.33 23.30
CA GLN A 180 6.73 -34.81 23.09
C GLN A 180 5.79 -34.28 24.18
N LEU A 181 4.71 -33.63 23.77
CA LEU A 181 3.57 -33.32 24.62
C LEU A 181 2.62 -34.52 24.63
N VAL A 182 2.43 -35.12 25.80
CA VAL A 182 1.50 -36.25 25.99
C VAL A 182 0.31 -35.76 26.80
N VAL A 183 -0.88 -35.84 26.21
CA VAL A 183 -2.14 -35.42 26.81
C VAL A 183 -3.00 -36.65 27.06
N THR A 184 -3.34 -36.88 28.34
CA THR A 184 -4.12 -38.04 28.76
C THR A 184 -5.44 -37.56 29.36
N PRO A 185 -6.60 -37.88 28.74
CA PRO A 185 -7.91 -37.61 29.33
C PRO A 185 -8.09 -38.33 30.67
N GLU A 186 -8.95 -37.80 31.53
CA GLU A 186 -9.31 -38.52 32.76
C GLU A 186 -10.00 -39.87 32.47
N LYS A 187 -9.78 -40.84 33.37
CA LYS A 187 -10.33 -42.20 33.22
C LYS A 187 -11.86 -42.16 33.07
N GLY A 188 -12.36 -42.74 31.98
CA GLY A 188 -13.80 -42.84 31.69
C GLY A 188 -14.32 -41.82 30.67
N ALA A 189 -13.47 -40.91 30.18
CA ALA A 189 -13.82 -39.99 29.10
C ALA A 189 -14.04 -40.76 27.78
N LYS A 190 -15.26 -40.71 27.24
CA LYS A 190 -15.59 -41.27 25.91
C LYS A 190 -15.30 -40.24 24.82
N VAL A 191 -14.07 -40.24 24.31
CA VAL A 191 -13.61 -39.32 23.26
C VAL A 191 -12.91 -40.09 22.14
N ALA A 192 -13.08 -39.63 20.90
CA ALA A 192 -12.44 -40.23 19.73
C ALA A 192 -10.97 -39.76 19.60
N LEU A 193 -10.11 -40.20 20.53
CA LEU A 193 -8.69 -39.79 20.58
C LEU A 193 -7.88 -40.22 19.35
N ALA A 194 -8.33 -41.26 18.64
CA ALA A 194 -7.71 -41.74 17.41
C ALA A 194 -7.92 -40.82 16.19
N GLN A 195 -8.72 -39.76 16.32
CA GLN A 195 -8.94 -38.77 15.25
C GLN A 195 -8.06 -37.53 15.47
N ARG A 196 -8.06 -36.58 14.52
CA ARG A 196 -7.22 -35.38 14.60
C ARG A 196 -7.74 -34.38 15.63
N TRP A 197 -6.84 -33.85 16.46
CA TRP A 197 -7.12 -32.85 17.48
C TRP A 197 -6.35 -31.56 17.21
N PHE A 198 -7.07 -30.44 17.22
CA PHE A 198 -6.60 -29.12 16.87
C PHE A 198 -6.31 -28.30 18.13
N PRO A 199 -5.09 -27.78 18.31
CA PRO A 199 -4.75 -26.93 19.45
C PRO A 199 -5.38 -25.54 19.27
N GLU A 200 -5.97 -25.00 20.33
CA GLU A 200 -6.57 -23.66 20.26
C GLU A 200 -5.54 -22.52 20.25
N ARG A 201 -4.27 -22.84 20.54
CA ARG A 201 -3.14 -21.93 20.52
C ARG A 201 -1.94 -22.62 19.85
N ASN A 202 -0.86 -21.88 19.67
CA ASN A 202 0.25 -22.23 18.79
C ASN A 202 1.37 -23.03 19.48
N PHE A 203 1.06 -23.71 20.59
CA PHE A 203 1.99 -24.54 21.37
C PHE A 203 2.23 -25.94 20.77
N VAL A 204 1.53 -26.28 19.68
CA VAL A 204 1.82 -27.42 18.80
C VAL A 204 1.89 -26.87 17.39
N SER A 205 2.88 -27.28 16.59
CA SER A 205 2.97 -26.85 15.20
C SER A 205 1.77 -27.37 14.39
N PRO A 206 1.26 -26.61 13.41
CA PRO A 206 0.22 -27.09 12.52
C PRO A 206 0.60 -28.41 11.80
N GLY A 207 1.86 -28.56 11.39
CA GLY A 207 2.41 -29.83 10.90
C GLY A 207 2.42 -30.96 11.95
N GLY A 208 2.56 -30.64 13.23
CA GLY A 208 2.42 -31.58 14.35
C GLY A 208 1.00 -32.12 14.52
N VAL A 209 -0.02 -31.34 14.14
CA VAL A 209 -1.42 -31.79 14.07
C VAL A 209 -1.62 -32.71 12.86
N PHE A 210 -1.02 -32.39 11.72
CA PHE A 210 -1.09 -33.24 10.52
C PHE A 210 -0.43 -34.61 10.74
N THR A 211 0.74 -34.62 11.39
CA THR A 211 1.54 -35.82 11.67
C THR A 211 1.13 -36.56 12.94
N GLN A 212 0.03 -36.13 13.59
CA GLN A 212 -0.51 -36.77 14.78
C GLN A 212 -0.76 -38.25 14.53
N LYS A 213 -0.13 -39.10 15.34
CA LYS A 213 -0.36 -40.54 15.29
C LYS A 213 -1.62 -40.90 16.08
N PRO A 214 -2.53 -41.73 15.53
CA PRO A 214 -3.67 -42.22 16.28
C PRO A 214 -3.19 -43.05 17.48
N ASP A 215 -3.65 -42.68 18.67
CA ASP A 215 -3.41 -43.43 19.91
C ASP A 215 -4.75 -43.44 20.69
N PRO A 216 -5.24 -44.62 21.10
CA PRO A 216 -6.55 -44.75 21.72
C PRO A 216 -6.61 -44.22 23.16
N ASP A 217 -5.46 -44.02 23.81
CA ASP A 217 -5.36 -43.70 25.24
C ASP A 217 -4.78 -42.30 25.49
N SER A 218 -4.04 -41.72 24.54
CA SER A 218 -3.38 -40.41 24.69
C SER A 218 -3.25 -39.65 23.39
N LEU A 219 -3.19 -38.31 23.45
CA LEU A 219 -2.78 -37.47 22.33
C LEU A 219 -1.29 -37.15 22.48
N ARG A 220 -0.54 -37.35 21.40
CA ARG A 220 0.91 -37.09 21.36
C ARG A 220 1.22 -36.06 20.29
N PHE A 221 1.87 -34.99 20.69
CA PHE A 221 2.28 -33.91 19.78
C PHE A 221 3.77 -33.64 19.89
N ASN A 222 4.42 -33.43 18.75
CA ASN A 222 5.81 -33.00 18.73
C ASN A 222 5.89 -31.49 18.99
N LEU A 223 6.69 -31.10 19.98
CA LEU A 223 6.91 -29.70 20.37
C LEU A 223 8.08 -29.05 19.63
N LYS A 224 8.87 -29.81 18.86
CA LYS A 224 10.10 -29.32 18.20
C LYS A 224 9.86 -28.14 17.25
N GLU A 225 8.69 -28.10 16.63
CA GLU A 225 8.30 -27.07 15.65
C GLU A 225 7.24 -26.10 16.20
N ALA A 226 6.91 -26.18 17.49
CA ALA A 226 5.88 -25.34 18.09
C ALA A 226 6.29 -23.85 18.08
N SER A 227 5.40 -23.01 17.56
CA SER A 227 5.53 -21.54 17.47
C SER A 227 5.40 -20.83 18.83
N GLU A 228 4.76 -21.46 19.82
CA GLU A 228 4.58 -20.94 21.18
C GLU A 228 5.20 -21.91 22.20
N LYS A 229 5.89 -21.37 23.22
CA LYS A 229 6.36 -22.19 24.34
C LYS A 229 5.19 -22.60 25.23
N LEU A 230 5.15 -23.87 25.62
CA LEU A 230 4.19 -24.36 26.60
C LEU A 230 4.36 -23.61 27.94
N THR A 231 3.33 -22.90 28.38
CA THR A 231 3.30 -22.19 29.68
C THR A 231 2.62 -23.04 30.76
N ASP A 232 2.76 -22.66 32.04
CA ASP A 232 2.15 -23.37 33.18
C ASP A 232 0.60 -23.35 33.21
N GLY A 233 -0.04 -22.70 32.23
CA GLY A 233 -1.49 -22.60 32.11
C GLY A 233 -2.13 -23.82 31.44
N PRO A 234 -3.46 -23.96 31.53
CA PRO A 234 -4.18 -25.02 30.83
C PRO A 234 -4.01 -24.92 29.31
N VAL A 235 -3.85 -26.06 28.66
CA VAL A 235 -3.85 -26.17 27.19
C VAL A 235 -5.15 -26.77 26.71
N SER A 236 -5.68 -26.23 25.62
CA SER A 236 -6.99 -26.59 25.10
C SER A 236 -6.88 -27.13 23.68
N PHE A 237 -7.64 -28.18 23.42
CA PHE A 237 -7.73 -28.84 22.12
C PHE A 237 -9.19 -29.02 21.73
N VAL A 238 -9.47 -28.97 20.44
CA VAL A 238 -10.77 -29.30 19.85
C VAL A 238 -10.58 -30.49 18.96
N GLY A 239 -11.43 -31.50 19.11
CA GLY A 239 -11.41 -32.70 18.29
C GLY A 239 -12.82 -33.21 18.04
N PRO A 240 -12.97 -34.11 17.07
CA PRO A 240 -14.25 -34.72 16.78
C PRO A 240 -14.71 -35.62 17.94
N ASP A 241 -16.03 -35.63 18.20
CA ASP A 241 -16.64 -36.43 19.27
C ASP A 241 -16.99 -37.86 18.83
N GLY A 242 -16.72 -38.22 17.57
CA GLY A 242 -17.03 -39.52 16.98
C GLY A 242 -18.50 -39.70 16.56
N ALA A 243 -19.37 -38.71 16.79
CA ALA A 243 -20.79 -38.71 16.44
C ALA A 243 -21.17 -37.58 15.47
N GLY A 244 -20.18 -37.09 14.70
CA GLY A 244 -20.33 -36.01 13.73
C GLY A 244 -20.24 -34.60 14.30
N GLY A 245 -19.85 -34.43 15.57
CA GLY A 245 -19.63 -33.14 16.22
C GLY A 245 -18.21 -32.96 16.72
N PHE A 246 -18.00 -31.89 17.49
CA PHE A 246 -16.73 -31.53 18.12
C PHE A 246 -16.87 -31.40 19.63
N VAL A 247 -15.79 -31.70 20.34
CA VAL A 247 -15.67 -31.60 21.79
C VAL A 247 -14.34 -30.93 22.16
N ARG A 248 -14.38 -30.11 23.21
CA ARG A 248 -13.19 -29.45 23.77
C ARG A 248 -12.56 -30.34 24.83
N LEU A 249 -11.24 -30.44 24.81
CA LEU A 249 -10.44 -31.07 25.85
C LEU A 249 -9.54 -30.02 26.47
N ILE A 250 -9.53 -29.91 27.79
CA ILE A 250 -8.70 -28.96 28.53
C ILE A 250 -7.77 -29.76 29.43
N ALA A 251 -6.46 -29.61 29.22
CA ALA A 251 -5.44 -30.32 29.97
C ALA A 251 -4.66 -29.40 30.91
N THR A 252 -4.42 -29.86 32.14
CA THR A 252 -3.60 -29.19 33.16
C THR A 252 -2.30 -29.96 33.44
N SER A 253 -1.29 -29.30 33.99
CA SER A 253 0.01 -29.93 34.24
C SER A 253 -0.11 -31.01 35.33
N GLY A 254 0.25 -32.25 35.01
CA GLY A 254 0.20 -33.35 35.97
C GLY A 254 1.41 -33.35 36.90
N THR A 255 1.20 -33.22 38.22
CA THR A 255 2.25 -33.38 39.24
C THR A 255 2.89 -34.77 39.18
N GLY A 256 4.13 -34.85 38.69
CA GLY A 256 5.07 -35.98 38.72
C GLY A 256 6.50 -35.43 38.90
N PRO A 257 7.45 -36.19 39.49
CA PRO A 257 8.55 -35.63 40.28
C PRO A 257 9.44 -34.68 39.48
N ALA A 258 9.61 -33.50 40.08
CA ALA A 258 10.44 -32.41 39.60
C ALA A 258 11.89 -32.88 39.38
N ASN A 259 12.35 -32.82 38.13
CA ASN A 259 13.78 -32.71 37.88
C ASN A 259 14.18 -31.24 38.05
N THR A 260 15.13 -31.07 38.95
CA THR A 260 15.86 -29.90 39.45
C THR A 260 16.06 -28.76 38.43
N PRO A 261 16.03 -27.47 38.86
CA PRO A 261 16.19 -26.35 37.95
C PRO A 261 17.61 -26.31 37.38
N SER A 262 17.75 -26.60 36.10
CA SER A 262 18.94 -26.28 35.32
C SER A 262 18.83 -24.85 34.81
N THR A 263 19.73 -24.00 35.30
CA THR A 263 20.01 -22.64 34.82
C THR A 263 19.97 -22.57 33.28
N PRO A 264 19.13 -21.73 32.65
CA PRO A 264 19.10 -21.64 31.20
C PRO A 264 20.31 -20.81 30.71
N ALA A 265 21.22 -21.47 30.00
CA ALA A 265 22.13 -20.80 29.08
C ALA A 265 21.32 -20.27 27.87
N PRO A 266 21.58 -19.06 27.36
CA PRO A 266 20.80 -18.47 26.28
C PRO A 266 21.27 -18.94 24.90
N SER A 267 20.41 -19.66 24.15
CA SER A 267 20.47 -19.80 22.68
C SER A 267 19.35 -20.71 22.14
N PRO A 268 18.95 -20.60 20.86
CA PRO A 268 18.36 -19.43 20.20
C PRO A 268 16.94 -19.78 19.69
N ALA A 269 16.03 -18.80 19.68
CA ALA A 269 14.68 -18.94 19.16
C ALA A 269 14.69 -19.10 17.62
N HIS A 270 14.00 -20.12 17.11
CA HIS A 270 13.53 -20.18 15.73
C HIS A 270 12.11 -19.59 15.68
N PRO A 271 11.76 -18.72 14.72
CA PRO A 271 10.46 -18.07 14.73
C PRO A 271 9.59 -18.46 13.54
N THR A 272 8.47 -19.10 13.85
CA THR A 272 7.23 -19.10 13.06
C THR A 272 6.29 -18.11 13.73
N GLY A 273 6.04 -16.97 13.07
CA GLY A 273 5.13 -15.97 13.58
C GLY A 273 5.05 -14.78 12.65
N SER A 274 3.82 -14.43 12.27
CA SER A 274 3.49 -13.09 11.81
C SER A 274 4.22 -12.10 12.73
N LEU A 275 5.04 -11.27 12.12
CA LEU A 275 5.77 -10.21 12.80
C LEU A 275 4.79 -9.37 13.64
N ASP A 276 4.97 -9.34 14.97
CA ASP A 276 4.10 -8.62 15.90
C ASP A 276 4.39 -7.11 15.82
N TRP A 277 3.57 -6.39 15.04
CA TRP A 277 3.70 -4.97 14.81
C TRP A 277 2.95 -4.16 15.86
N GLN A 278 3.67 -3.29 16.56
CA GLN A 278 3.08 -2.40 17.56
C GLN A 278 2.95 -0.97 17.00
N PRO A 279 1.96 -0.18 17.41
CA PRO A 279 1.92 1.24 17.11
C PRO A 279 3.18 1.94 17.64
N TRP A 280 3.82 2.75 16.81
CA TRP A 280 5.01 3.50 17.21
C TRP A 280 4.65 4.69 18.10
N SER A 281 5.45 4.92 19.14
CA SER A 281 5.50 6.17 19.91
C SER A 281 6.93 6.40 20.43
N PRO A 282 7.35 7.65 20.68
CA PRO A 282 8.66 7.95 21.26
C PRO A 282 8.90 7.21 22.59
N GLU A 283 7.86 7.07 23.41
CA GLU A 283 7.91 6.40 24.71
C GLU A 283 8.12 4.89 24.55
N ALA A 284 7.39 4.24 23.63
CA ALA A 284 7.55 2.82 23.36
C ALA A 284 8.93 2.50 22.76
N GLN A 285 9.42 3.34 21.84
CA GLN A 285 10.78 3.25 21.29
C GLN A 285 11.83 3.38 22.39
N ALA A 286 11.73 4.42 23.24
CA ALA A 286 12.67 4.65 24.32
C ALA A 286 12.68 3.49 25.33
N LYS A 287 11.51 2.95 25.67
CA LYS A 287 11.37 1.80 26.57
C LYS A 287 12.05 0.55 26.02
N ALA A 288 11.83 0.23 24.74
CA ALA A 288 12.46 -0.93 24.09
C ALA A 288 13.98 -0.78 24.00
N LEU A 289 14.48 0.42 23.66
CA LEU A 289 15.92 0.69 23.61
C LEU A 289 16.57 0.66 25.00
N ALA A 290 15.89 1.15 26.04
CA ALA A 290 16.35 1.08 27.43
C ALA A 290 16.42 -0.37 27.94
N ALA A 291 15.56 -1.25 27.45
CA ALA A 291 15.60 -2.69 27.70
C ALA A 291 16.72 -3.41 26.91
N GLY A 292 17.54 -2.69 26.13
CA GLY A 292 18.64 -3.25 25.34
C GLY A 292 18.20 -3.98 24.08
N GLN A 293 16.93 -3.83 23.68
CA GLN A 293 16.38 -4.50 22.50
C GLN A 293 16.78 -3.76 21.22
N THR A 294 16.89 -4.51 20.12
CA THR A 294 16.96 -3.92 18.77
C THR A 294 15.54 -3.59 18.33
N VAL A 295 15.35 -2.38 17.84
CA VAL A 295 14.06 -1.86 17.40
C VAL A 295 14.09 -1.66 15.90
N TYR A 296 13.02 -2.02 15.21
CA TYR A 296 12.79 -1.68 13.81
C TYR A 296 11.52 -0.85 13.69
N ILE A 297 11.59 0.25 12.92
CA ILE A 297 10.48 1.17 12.75
C ILE A 297 10.17 1.31 11.26
N ASP A 298 8.94 0.97 10.87
CA ASP A 298 8.37 1.22 9.54
C ASP A 298 7.51 2.49 9.59
N PHE A 299 8.07 3.60 9.10
CA PHE A 299 7.33 4.82 8.85
C PHE A 299 6.61 4.71 7.51
N THR A 300 5.29 4.58 7.58
CA THR A 300 4.46 4.11 6.47
C THR A 300 3.21 4.97 6.30
N ALA A 301 2.53 4.86 5.15
CA ALA A 301 1.23 5.51 4.93
C ALA A 301 0.38 4.73 3.92
N ARG A 302 -0.96 4.78 4.04
CA ARG A 302 -1.89 4.10 3.10
C ARG A 302 -1.75 4.62 1.66
N TRP A 303 -1.62 5.93 1.48
CA TRP A 303 -1.45 6.57 0.17
C TRP A 303 -0.07 6.35 -0.46
N CYS A 304 0.89 5.83 0.31
CA CYS A 304 2.27 5.65 -0.13
C CYS A 304 2.45 4.29 -0.82
N ALA A 305 2.49 4.30 -2.16
CA ALA A 305 2.60 3.08 -2.97
C ALA A 305 3.88 2.28 -2.67
N SER A 306 5.04 2.95 -2.57
CA SER A 306 6.30 2.29 -2.20
C SER A 306 6.25 1.67 -0.81
N CYS A 307 5.58 2.31 0.15
CA CYS A 307 5.34 1.74 1.48
C CYS A 307 4.53 0.44 1.39
N GLN A 308 3.47 0.40 0.56
CA GLN A 308 2.67 -0.81 0.39
C GLN A 308 3.46 -1.94 -0.29
N VAL A 309 4.31 -1.61 -1.27
CA VAL A 309 5.17 -2.60 -1.93
C VAL A 309 6.21 -3.17 -0.97
N ASN A 310 6.83 -2.32 -0.14
CA ASN A 310 7.86 -2.72 0.83
C ASN A 310 7.34 -3.74 1.86
N LYS A 311 6.04 -3.74 2.18
CA LYS A 311 5.46 -4.72 3.12
C LYS A 311 5.68 -6.18 2.70
N ARG A 312 5.83 -6.44 1.39
CA ARG A 312 6.14 -7.78 0.85
C ARG A 312 7.52 -8.28 1.25
N VAL A 313 8.43 -7.40 1.69
CA VAL A 313 9.76 -7.79 2.18
C VAL A 313 9.66 -8.45 3.54
N TYR A 314 8.77 -7.95 4.39
CA TYR A 314 8.57 -8.47 5.75
C TYR A 314 7.86 -9.84 5.76
N THR A 315 7.19 -10.19 4.68
CA THR A 315 6.57 -11.51 4.49
C THR A 315 7.53 -12.55 3.91
N GLN A 316 8.78 -12.18 3.58
CA GLN A 316 9.78 -13.14 3.12
C GLN A 316 10.32 -13.94 4.31
N THR A 317 10.33 -15.27 4.19
CA THR A 317 10.72 -16.21 5.25
C THR A 317 12.08 -15.88 5.86
N ALA A 318 13.10 -15.60 5.03
CA ALA A 318 14.43 -15.27 5.51
C ALA A 318 14.46 -14.01 6.41
N VAL A 319 13.65 -13.00 6.07
CA VAL A 319 13.56 -11.74 6.80
C VAL A 319 12.76 -11.92 8.09
N SER A 320 11.58 -12.54 8.02
CA SER A 320 10.73 -12.78 9.19
C SER A 320 11.44 -13.67 10.22
N GLU A 321 12.13 -14.71 9.77
CA GLU A 321 12.93 -15.58 10.64
C GLU A 321 14.11 -14.82 11.27
N ALA A 322 14.80 -13.96 10.53
CA ALA A 322 15.92 -13.20 11.08
C ALA A 322 15.46 -12.18 12.13
N ILE A 323 14.40 -11.44 11.83
CA ILE A 323 13.80 -10.44 12.74
C ILE A 323 13.41 -11.10 14.06
N ALA A 324 12.72 -12.23 14.00
CA ALA A 324 12.24 -12.87 15.21
C ALA A 324 13.31 -13.73 15.91
N ARG A 325 14.32 -14.27 15.19
CA ARG A 325 15.50 -14.94 15.79
C ARG A 325 16.31 -13.97 16.65
N HIS A 326 16.35 -12.71 16.23
CA HIS A 326 17.04 -11.63 16.94
C HIS A 326 16.14 -10.82 17.86
N GLN A 327 14.87 -11.25 18.06
CA GLN A 327 13.90 -10.63 18.95
C GLN A 327 13.77 -9.12 18.73
N VAL A 328 13.75 -8.71 17.47
CA VAL A 328 13.60 -7.31 17.09
C VAL A 328 12.18 -6.85 17.43
N VAL A 329 12.06 -5.73 18.13
CA VAL A 329 10.77 -5.08 18.40
C VAL A 329 10.35 -4.29 17.16
N LEU A 330 9.15 -4.55 16.65
CA LEU A 330 8.65 -3.94 15.43
C LEU A 330 7.62 -2.85 15.75
N PHE A 331 7.88 -1.65 15.26
CA PHE A 331 6.96 -0.53 15.37
C PHE A 331 6.48 -0.06 14.01
N LYS A 332 5.19 0.20 13.90
CA LYS A 332 4.56 0.84 12.74
C LYS A 332 4.22 2.29 13.09
N ALA A 333 4.90 3.23 12.44
CA ALA A 333 4.59 4.65 12.51
C ALA A 333 3.66 5.02 11.34
N ASP A 334 2.35 4.99 11.58
CA ASP A 334 1.34 5.26 10.56
C ASP A 334 1.19 6.77 10.33
N TRP A 335 1.85 7.26 9.28
CA TRP A 335 1.86 8.66 8.89
C TRP A 335 0.82 8.99 7.81
N THR A 336 -0.24 8.18 7.68
CA THR A 336 -1.32 8.42 6.70
C THR A 336 -1.94 9.81 6.87
N ARG A 337 -2.10 10.28 8.12
CA ARG A 337 -2.74 11.56 8.48
C ARG A 337 -1.77 12.67 8.93
N LYS A 338 -0.48 12.60 8.57
CA LYS A 338 0.53 13.61 8.95
C LYS A 338 0.56 13.94 10.45
N ASP A 339 0.81 12.93 11.27
CA ASP A 339 1.00 13.10 12.70
C ASP A 339 2.25 13.97 13.00
N GLU A 340 2.11 14.97 13.89
CA GLU A 340 3.18 15.91 14.22
C GLU A 340 4.35 15.25 14.98
N VAL A 341 4.08 14.24 15.81
CA VAL A 341 5.08 13.51 16.58
C VAL A 341 5.93 12.67 15.64
N ILE A 342 5.29 11.94 14.72
CA ILE A 342 5.98 11.17 13.67
C ILE A 342 6.79 12.12 12.77
N THR A 343 6.23 13.28 12.41
CA THR A 343 6.90 14.29 11.58
C THR A 343 8.16 14.84 12.27
N ALA A 344 8.09 15.11 13.57
CA ALA A 344 9.24 15.56 14.36
C ALA A 344 10.33 14.48 14.43
N GLU A 345 9.95 13.21 14.53
CA GLU A 345 10.91 12.09 14.53
C GLU A 345 11.58 11.93 13.16
N LEU A 346 10.83 11.95 12.06
CA LEU A 346 11.37 11.90 10.70
C LEU A 346 12.41 13.00 10.46
N LYS A 347 12.14 14.23 10.95
CA LYS A 347 13.06 15.36 10.85
C LYS A 347 14.40 15.11 11.55
N LYS A 348 14.45 14.33 12.64
CA LYS A 348 15.73 13.96 13.30
C LYS A 348 16.65 13.18 12.36
N TYR A 349 16.07 12.37 11.47
CA TYR A 349 16.79 11.63 10.44
C TYR A 349 16.96 12.40 9.13
N GLY A 350 16.60 13.70 9.10
CA GLY A 350 16.64 14.52 7.90
C GLY A 350 15.60 14.12 6.84
N ARG A 351 14.53 13.43 7.25
CA ARG A 351 13.44 12.98 6.37
C ARG A 351 12.21 13.86 6.58
N GLU A 352 11.47 14.09 5.50
CA GLU A 352 10.22 14.88 5.52
C GLU A 352 8.98 14.06 5.11
N GLY A 353 9.15 12.76 4.93
CA GLY A 353 8.05 11.89 4.52
C GLY A 353 8.41 10.41 4.55
N VAL A 354 7.46 9.60 4.12
CA VAL A 354 7.51 8.14 4.05
C VAL A 354 7.68 7.67 2.60
N PRO A 355 8.24 6.47 2.32
CA PRO A 355 8.66 5.44 3.29
C PRO A 355 9.97 5.79 3.99
N PHE A 356 10.07 5.47 5.28
CA PHE A 356 11.33 5.50 5.99
C PHE A 356 11.43 4.30 6.93
N ASN A 357 12.54 3.56 6.84
CA ASN A 357 12.76 2.35 7.59
C ASN A 357 14.09 2.42 8.31
N VAL A 358 14.12 2.07 9.59
CA VAL A 358 15.32 2.21 10.42
C VAL A 358 15.40 1.12 11.48
N PHE A 359 16.59 0.56 11.67
CA PHE A 359 16.94 -0.21 12.87
C PHE A 359 17.68 0.67 13.87
N LEU A 360 17.29 0.55 15.14
CA LEU A 360 17.88 1.25 16.27
C LEU A 360 18.33 0.24 17.34
N ARG A 361 19.49 0.50 17.94
CA ARG A 361 19.98 -0.21 19.13
C ARG A 361 20.84 0.74 19.96
N ASN A 362 20.74 0.63 21.27
CA ASN A 362 21.51 1.49 22.17
C ASN A 362 23.02 1.27 22.00
N GLY A 363 23.80 2.35 21.91
CA GLY A 363 25.26 2.30 21.72
C GLY A 363 25.74 2.05 20.29
N THR A 364 24.84 2.00 19.30
CA THR A 364 25.19 1.87 17.87
C THR A 364 24.56 2.97 17.04
N PRO A 365 25.18 3.41 15.93
CA PRO A 365 24.54 4.36 15.02
C PRO A 365 23.27 3.74 14.40
N PRO A 366 22.22 4.55 14.14
CA PRO A 366 21.01 4.09 13.44
C PRO A 366 21.36 3.49 12.07
N ALA A 367 20.82 2.30 11.79
CA ALA A 367 20.89 1.72 10.45
C ALA A 367 19.67 2.15 9.65
N VAL A 368 19.87 3.14 8.80
CA VAL A 368 18.85 3.66 7.90
C VAL A 368 18.84 2.81 6.62
N LEU A 369 17.67 2.25 6.29
CA LEU A 369 17.46 1.46 5.08
C LEU A 369 17.03 2.36 3.91
N SER A 370 17.08 1.81 2.71
CA SER A 370 16.62 2.45 1.49
C SER A 370 15.10 2.63 1.45
N GLU A 371 14.65 3.52 0.55
CA GLU A 371 13.23 3.77 0.30
C GLU A 371 12.52 2.58 -0.38
N PHE A 372 13.27 1.75 -1.12
CA PHE A 372 12.80 0.54 -1.79
C PHE A 372 13.47 -0.68 -1.18
N LEU A 373 12.80 -1.29 -0.22
CA LEU A 373 13.39 -2.35 0.57
C LEU A 373 13.59 -3.63 -0.25
N THR A 374 14.68 -4.32 0.05
CA THR A 374 14.92 -5.70 -0.37
C THR A 374 15.20 -6.57 0.84
N GLY A 375 14.93 -7.88 0.75
CA GLY A 375 15.16 -8.79 1.87
C GLY A 375 16.62 -8.81 2.32
N ASP A 376 17.55 -8.88 1.36
CA ASP A 376 18.99 -8.84 1.62
C ASP A 376 19.42 -7.56 2.35
N GLU A 377 18.83 -6.43 1.99
CA GLU A 377 19.10 -5.15 2.65
C GLU A 377 18.69 -5.17 4.13
N VAL A 378 17.49 -5.68 4.42
CA VAL A 378 16.98 -5.79 5.80
C VAL A 378 17.87 -6.71 6.63
N LEU A 379 18.31 -7.84 6.05
CA LEU A 379 19.20 -8.79 6.70
C LEU A 379 20.59 -8.19 6.99
N LEU A 380 21.18 -7.49 6.02
CA LEU A 380 22.47 -6.82 6.17
C LEU A 380 22.41 -5.69 7.21
N ALA A 381 21.32 -4.91 7.22
CA ALA A 381 21.11 -3.84 8.19
C ALA A 381 20.98 -4.40 9.61
N LEU A 382 20.21 -5.48 9.77
CA LEU A 382 20.05 -6.16 11.05
C LEU A 382 21.38 -6.71 11.59
N ASP A 383 22.18 -7.36 10.74
CA ASP A 383 23.50 -7.85 11.16
C ASP A 383 24.46 -6.71 11.51
N GLY A 384 24.43 -5.60 10.74
CA GLY A 384 25.21 -4.40 11.03
C GLY A 384 24.93 -3.84 12.42
N VAL A 385 23.66 -3.58 12.75
CA VAL A 385 23.25 -3.06 14.07
C VAL A 385 23.60 -4.03 15.19
N ARG A 386 23.43 -5.34 14.96
CA ARG A 386 23.73 -6.37 15.96
C ARG A 386 25.22 -6.50 16.24
N THR A 387 26.06 -6.32 15.23
CA THR A 387 27.53 -6.40 15.34
C THR A 387 28.18 -5.06 15.69
N GLY A 388 27.39 -4.00 15.90
CA GLY A 388 27.89 -2.67 16.21
C GLY A 388 28.58 -1.97 15.03
N ARG A 389 28.38 -2.47 13.81
CA ARG A 389 28.89 -1.83 12.58
C ARG A 389 27.89 -0.79 12.11
N ALA A 390 28.40 0.35 11.67
CA ALA A 390 27.57 1.33 10.98
C ALA A 390 27.06 0.71 9.67
N TYR A 391 25.75 0.59 9.53
CA TYR A 391 25.11 0.20 8.29
C TYR A 391 24.72 1.44 7.48
N GLN A 392 25.01 1.40 6.19
CA GLN A 392 24.57 2.38 5.20
C GLN A 392 24.00 1.62 4.00
N ALA A 393 22.81 2.02 3.54
CA ALA A 393 22.12 1.40 2.41
C ALA A 393 23.00 1.30 1.15
N ALA A 394 22.76 0.31 0.29
CA ALA A 394 23.53 0.13 -0.96
C ALA A 394 23.47 1.36 -1.88
N ALA A 395 22.38 2.14 -1.82
CA ALA A 395 22.26 3.43 -2.51
C ALA A 395 23.40 4.40 -2.16
N THR A 396 23.93 4.34 -0.93
CA THR A 396 25.10 5.13 -0.49
C THR A 396 26.45 4.47 -0.75
N GLN A 397 26.49 3.21 -1.21
CA GLN A 397 27.74 2.49 -1.49
C GLN A 397 28.23 2.63 -2.94
N HIS A 398 27.35 2.92 -3.88
CA HIS A 398 27.76 3.13 -5.27
C HIS A 398 28.58 4.41 -5.40
N ALA A 399 29.74 4.28 -6.05
CA ALA A 399 30.58 5.42 -6.38
C ALA A 399 29.74 6.50 -7.08
N TYR A 400 29.95 7.75 -6.70
CA TYR A 400 29.20 8.90 -7.23
C TYR A 400 29.09 8.92 -8.78
N GLY A 401 30.07 8.36 -9.49
CA GLY A 401 30.02 8.20 -10.95
C GLY A 401 28.83 7.36 -11.45
N ILE A 402 28.44 6.29 -10.78
CA ILE A 402 27.27 5.48 -11.14
C ILE A 402 25.99 6.32 -11.02
N TRP A 403 25.90 7.11 -9.95
CA TRP A 403 24.78 8.02 -9.74
C TRP A 403 24.70 9.13 -10.80
N LEU A 404 25.84 9.63 -11.29
CA LEU A 404 25.86 10.55 -12.43
C LEU A 404 25.37 9.88 -13.73
N LEU A 405 25.73 8.62 -13.97
CA LEU A 405 25.22 7.87 -15.12
C LEU A 405 23.70 7.65 -15.02
N LEU A 406 23.20 7.30 -13.84
CA LEU A 406 21.75 7.20 -13.59
C LEU A 406 21.05 8.55 -13.72
N ALA A 407 21.65 9.64 -13.25
CA ALA A 407 21.13 11.00 -13.42
C ALA A 407 21.05 11.40 -14.90
N PHE A 408 22.07 11.07 -15.67
CA PHE A 408 22.10 11.29 -17.11
C PHE A 408 21.00 10.48 -17.83
N GLY A 409 20.89 9.18 -17.49
CA GLY A 409 19.86 8.30 -18.02
C GLY A 409 18.45 8.75 -17.64
N GLY A 410 18.26 9.19 -16.39
CA GLY A 410 17.01 9.76 -15.90
C GLY A 410 16.64 11.04 -16.64
N GLY A 411 17.60 11.94 -16.86
CA GLY A 411 17.44 13.13 -17.70
C GLY A 411 17.00 12.79 -19.13
N ALA A 412 17.65 11.81 -19.75
CA ALA A 412 17.29 11.33 -21.08
C ALA A 412 15.86 10.74 -21.09
N LEU A 413 15.49 9.99 -20.06
CA LEU A 413 14.16 9.40 -19.89
C LEU A 413 13.05 10.44 -19.78
N LEU A 414 13.32 11.66 -19.28
CA LEU A 414 12.33 12.74 -19.23
C LEU A 414 11.75 13.07 -20.61
N ASN A 415 12.49 12.82 -21.69
CA ASN A 415 12.00 13.02 -23.06
C ASN A 415 10.98 11.96 -23.51
N LEU A 416 10.96 10.79 -22.86
CA LEU A 416 9.98 9.72 -23.12
C LEU A 416 8.70 9.92 -22.30
N MET A 417 8.70 10.84 -21.32
CA MET A 417 7.52 11.06 -20.50
C MET A 417 6.38 11.70 -21.31
N PRO A 418 5.13 11.21 -21.14
CA PRO A 418 3.99 11.67 -21.93
C PRO A 418 3.71 13.18 -21.89
N CYS A 419 4.10 13.88 -20.81
CA CYS A 419 3.90 15.34 -20.68
C CYS A 419 4.91 16.19 -21.48
N VAL A 420 6.07 15.65 -21.84
CA VAL A 420 7.12 16.38 -22.59
C VAL A 420 6.94 16.20 -24.09
N PHE A 421 6.27 15.13 -24.48
CA PHE A 421 5.96 14.79 -25.87
C PHE A 421 5.31 15.93 -26.69
N PRO A 422 4.32 16.70 -26.18
CA PRO A 422 3.73 17.80 -26.96
C PRO A 422 4.75 18.88 -27.36
N MET A 423 5.76 19.15 -26.52
CA MET A 423 6.80 20.14 -26.83
C MET A 423 7.83 19.57 -27.81
N ILE A 424 8.18 18.29 -27.71
CA ILE A 424 9.08 17.62 -28.66
C ILE A 424 8.47 17.61 -30.06
N GLY A 425 7.18 17.30 -30.20
CA GLY A 425 6.48 17.30 -31.49
C GLY A 425 6.51 18.66 -32.19
N LEU A 426 6.26 19.75 -31.43
CA LEU A 426 6.35 21.12 -31.96
C LEU A 426 7.77 21.48 -32.41
N LYS A 427 8.80 21.04 -31.69
CA LYS A 427 10.21 21.29 -32.01
C LYS A 427 10.69 20.50 -33.22
N VAL A 428 10.27 19.24 -33.35
CA VAL A 428 10.54 18.38 -34.54
C VAL A 428 9.92 19.00 -35.79
N LEU A 429 8.70 19.55 -35.69
CA LEU A 429 8.06 20.31 -36.77
C LEU A 429 8.78 21.64 -37.07
N GLY A 430 9.33 22.30 -36.05
CA GLY A 430 10.19 23.48 -36.19
C GLY A 430 11.47 23.16 -36.98
N PHE A 431 12.14 22.05 -36.68
CA PHE A 431 13.30 21.59 -37.46
C PHE A 431 12.97 21.23 -38.91
N ALA A 432 11.79 20.66 -39.17
CA ALA A 432 11.35 20.39 -40.53
C ALA A 432 11.18 21.70 -41.35
N LYS A 433 10.83 22.82 -40.70
CA LYS A 433 10.79 24.16 -41.31
C LYS A 433 12.18 24.83 -41.38
N GLU A 434 13.05 24.56 -40.41
CA GLU A 434 14.44 25.05 -40.38
C GLU A 434 15.42 24.18 -41.19
N ALA A 435 14.98 23.09 -41.80
CA ALA A 435 15.80 22.17 -42.60
C ALA A 435 16.42 22.84 -43.86
N GLY A 436 16.00 24.06 -44.21
CA GLY A 436 16.60 24.92 -45.23
C GLY A 436 17.52 26.04 -44.69
N SER A 437 17.71 26.14 -43.37
CA SER A 437 18.54 27.15 -42.70
C SER A 437 20.02 26.72 -42.63
N ASP A 438 20.92 27.70 -42.46
CA ASP A 438 22.36 27.43 -42.31
C ASP A 438 22.66 26.53 -41.10
N ARG A 439 23.60 25.59 -41.27
CA ARG A 439 23.96 24.58 -40.26
C ARG A 439 24.41 25.24 -38.94
N ALA A 440 25.09 26.38 -39.03
CA ALA A 440 25.52 27.13 -37.86
C ALA A 440 24.33 27.64 -37.03
N THR A 441 23.24 28.04 -37.67
CA THR A 441 22.01 28.52 -37.00
C THR A 441 21.31 27.38 -36.27
N VAL A 442 21.19 26.21 -36.91
CA VAL A 442 20.56 25.01 -36.30
C VAL A 442 21.33 24.55 -35.07
N ILE A 443 22.68 24.50 -35.13
CA ILE A 443 23.53 24.15 -33.98
C ILE A 443 23.42 25.21 -32.88
N ARG A 444 23.38 26.50 -33.24
CA ARG A 444 23.25 27.59 -32.27
C ARG A 444 21.90 27.52 -31.53
N HIS A 445 20.79 27.27 -32.23
CA HIS A 445 19.50 27.02 -31.60
C HIS A 445 19.53 25.76 -30.71
N GLY A 446 20.20 24.70 -31.19
CA GLY A 446 20.63 23.51 -30.46
C GLY A 446 21.18 23.82 -29.07
N LEU A 447 22.29 24.56 -29.05
CA LEU A 447 23.04 24.91 -27.85
C LEU A 447 22.24 25.84 -26.92
N LEU A 448 21.53 26.83 -27.46
CA LEU A 448 20.77 27.78 -26.65
C LEU A 448 19.61 27.14 -25.92
N TYR A 449 18.93 26.17 -26.55
CA TYR A 449 17.94 25.34 -25.88
C TYR A 449 18.58 24.54 -24.73
N SER A 450 19.71 23.87 -24.99
CA SER A 450 20.43 23.10 -23.97
C SER A 450 20.88 23.96 -22.80
N VAL A 451 21.35 25.18 -23.07
CA VAL A 451 21.68 26.17 -22.04
C VAL A 451 20.44 26.57 -21.23
N GLY A 452 19.29 26.78 -21.87
CA GLY A 452 18.02 27.04 -21.19
C GLY A 452 17.60 25.92 -20.24
N VAL A 453 17.72 24.67 -20.69
CA VAL A 453 17.41 23.48 -19.87
C VAL A 453 18.35 23.38 -18.68
N VAL A 454 19.67 23.44 -18.91
CA VAL A 454 20.69 23.33 -17.85
C VAL A 454 20.59 24.46 -16.83
N LEU A 455 20.42 25.72 -17.29
CA LEU A 455 20.24 26.85 -16.38
C LEU A 455 18.95 26.75 -15.57
N SER A 456 17.88 26.15 -16.11
CA SER A 456 16.64 25.90 -15.36
C SER A 456 16.84 24.88 -14.24
N PHE A 457 17.54 23.77 -14.51
CA PHE A 457 17.88 22.78 -13.48
C PHE A 457 18.84 23.35 -12.42
N LEU A 458 19.80 24.18 -12.83
CA LEU A 458 20.69 24.88 -11.89
C LEU A 458 19.95 25.93 -11.05
N ALA A 459 19.00 26.66 -11.62
CA ALA A 459 18.15 27.58 -10.87
C ALA A 459 17.30 26.84 -9.84
N LEU A 460 16.70 25.70 -10.22
CA LEU A 460 15.98 24.83 -9.30
C LEU A 460 16.88 24.31 -8.17
N ALA A 461 18.08 23.83 -8.51
CA ALA A 461 19.07 23.40 -7.53
C ALA A 461 19.46 24.54 -6.57
N GLY A 462 19.68 25.75 -7.09
CA GLY A 462 20.01 26.93 -6.31
C GLY A 462 18.90 27.33 -5.34
N ILE A 463 17.63 27.28 -5.77
CA ILE A 463 16.47 27.53 -4.90
C ILE A 463 16.43 26.49 -3.77
N ILE A 464 16.60 25.21 -4.09
CA ILE A 464 16.59 24.13 -3.08
C ILE A 464 17.74 24.27 -2.09
N LEU A 465 18.96 24.57 -2.57
CA LEU A 465 20.13 24.79 -1.72
C LEU A 465 19.96 26.02 -0.82
N GLY A 466 19.34 27.09 -1.32
CA GLY A 466 19.00 28.28 -0.53
C GLY A 466 18.00 27.97 0.59
N LEU A 467 16.96 27.18 0.29
CA LEU A 467 16.00 26.72 1.30
C LEU A 467 16.64 25.81 2.36
N LYS A 468 17.56 24.93 1.94
CA LYS A 468 18.34 24.06 2.86
C LYS A 468 19.23 24.87 3.81
N ALA A 469 19.84 25.96 3.34
CA ALA A 469 20.64 26.86 4.18
C ALA A 469 19.80 27.58 5.25
N GLY A 470 18.50 27.77 5.02
CA GLY A 470 17.54 28.35 5.98
C GLY A 470 17.06 27.40 7.07
N GLY A 471 17.60 26.18 7.17
CA GLY A 471 17.22 25.20 8.19
C GLY A 471 15.97 24.38 7.85
N GLY A 472 15.39 24.56 6.66
CA GLY A 472 14.37 23.65 6.12
C GLY A 472 15.03 22.35 5.66
N SER A 473 14.58 21.21 6.16
CA SER A 473 14.64 19.99 5.35
C SER A 473 13.79 20.23 4.10
N VAL A 474 14.23 19.77 2.92
CA VAL A 474 13.46 19.90 1.68
C VAL A 474 13.40 18.50 1.08
N GLY A 475 12.35 17.77 1.43
CA GLY A 475 12.04 16.46 0.86
C GLY A 475 11.29 16.63 -0.44
N TRP A 476 11.89 16.27 -1.57
CA TRP A 476 11.20 16.29 -2.85
C TRP A 476 10.05 15.26 -2.84
N GLY A 477 8.81 15.74 -2.98
CA GLY A 477 7.60 14.90 -2.89
C GLY A 477 6.62 15.27 -1.77
N PHE A 478 6.98 16.17 -0.84
CA PHE A 478 6.04 16.71 0.17
C PHE A 478 4.76 17.29 -0.45
N GLN A 479 4.90 17.78 -1.68
CA GLN A 479 3.83 18.38 -2.46
C GLN A 479 2.72 17.36 -2.74
N MET A 480 3.05 16.08 -2.97
CA MET A 480 2.06 15.01 -3.20
C MET A 480 1.27 14.62 -1.95
N GLN A 481 1.58 15.22 -0.81
CA GLN A 481 0.85 15.05 0.45
C GLN A 481 -0.10 16.23 0.72
N SER A 482 -0.18 17.21 -0.18
CA SER A 482 -1.16 18.29 -0.12
C SER A 482 -2.32 17.93 -1.06
N PRO A 483 -3.54 17.76 -0.54
CA PRO A 483 -4.72 17.49 -1.38
C PRO A 483 -4.85 18.48 -2.54
N GLY A 484 -4.58 19.76 -2.30
CA GLY A 484 -4.69 20.80 -3.31
C GLY A 484 -3.64 20.70 -4.41
N PHE A 485 -2.41 20.29 -4.08
CA PHE A 485 -1.38 20.07 -5.09
C PHE A 485 -1.65 18.81 -5.92
N VAL A 486 -2.12 17.72 -5.28
CA VAL A 486 -2.52 16.48 -5.96
C VAL A 486 -3.68 16.75 -6.92
N LEU A 487 -4.70 17.50 -6.47
CA LEU A 487 -5.81 17.94 -7.32
C LEU A 487 -5.32 18.77 -8.50
N GLY A 488 -4.46 19.76 -8.27
CA GLY A 488 -3.91 20.60 -9.34
C GLY A 488 -3.12 19.80 -10.37
N THR A 489 -2.33 18.83 -9.91
CA THR A 489 -1.61 17.91 -10.78
C THR A 489 -2.58 17.03 -11.57
N CYS A 490 -3.64 16.53 -10.94
CA CYS A 490 -4.68 15.74 -11.62
C CYS A 490 -5.37 16.55 -12.73
N VAL A 491 -5.78 17.80 -12.44
CA VAL A 491 -6.36 18.72 -13.44
C VAL A 491 -5.40 18.95 -14.60
N LEU A 492 -4.11 19.16 -14.31
CA LEU A 492 -3.07 19.32 -15.33
C LEU A 492 -2.96 18.08 -16.22
N MET A 493 -2.92 16.88 -15.64
CA MET A 493 -2.81 15.62 -16.40
C MET A 493 -4.02 15.41 -17.33
N VAL A 494 -5.23 15.68 -16.84
CA VAL A 494 -6.46 15.61 -17.66
C VAL A 494 -6.42 16.64 -18.78
N THR A 495 -6.03 17.88 -18.48
CA THR A 495 -5.96 18.97 -19.46
C THR A 495 -4.93 18.69 -20.55
N LEU A 496 -3.74 18.19 -20.18
CA LEU A 496 -2.71 17.77 -21.13
C LEU A 496 -3.15 16.55 -21.96
N GLY A 497 -3.77 15.55 -21.33
CA GLY A 497 -4.32 14.38 -22.03
C GLY A 497 -5.37 14.77 -23.07
N LEU A 498 -6.27 15.70 -22.73
CA LEU A 498 -7.25 16.25 -23.67
C LEU A 498 -6.60 17.06 -24.80
N SER A 499 -5.49 17.76 -24.52
CA SER A 499 -4.73 18.40 -25.60
C SER A 499 -4.06 17.39 -26.53
N LEU A 500 -3.51 16.30 -25.99
CA LEU A 500 -2.88 15.23 -26.78
C LEU A 500 -3.87 14.43 -27.63
N THR A 501 -5.11 14.28 -27.17
CA THR A 501 -6.18 13.66 -27.97
C THR A 501 -6.70 14.57 -29.10
N GLY A 502 -6.31 15.86 -29.10
CA GLY A 502 -6.74 16.83 -30.09
C GLY A 502 -8.11 17.48 -29.79
N VAL A 503 -8.63 17.33 -28.57
CA VAL A 503 -9.86 18.01 -28.14
C VAL A 503 -9.69 19.53 -28.20
N PHE A 504 -8.49 20.02 -27.90
CA PHE A 504 -8.08 21.39 -28.13
C PHE A 504 -6.56 21.46 -28.32
N GLU A 505 -6.08 22.49 -29.01
CA GLU A 505 -4.64 22.69 -29.22
C GLU A 505 -4.10 23.82 -28.34
N ILE A 506 -3.16 23.49 -27.45
CA ILE A 506 -2.43 24.46 -26.61
C ILE A 506 -1.55 25.40 -27.47
N GLY A 507 -1.31 25.05 -28.75
CA GLY A 507 -0.49 25.78 -29.72
C GLY A 507 -1.00 27.16 -30.15
N THR A 508 -2.17 27.61 -29.68
CA THR A 508 -2.72 28.96 -29.99
C THR A 508 -2.68 29.94 -28.80
N GLY A 509 -2.24 29.50 -27.62
CA GLY A 509 -2.15 30.28 -26.38
C GLY A 509 -0.72 30.65 -25.98
N LEU A 510 -0.37 30.59 -24.68
CA LEU A 510 0.94 31.00 -24.14
C LEU A 510 2.14 30.24 -24.75
N ALA A 511 1.99 28.93 -25.00
CA ALA A 511 2.96 28.11 -25.72
C ALA A 511 3.00 28.45 -27.23
N GLY A 512 1.85 28.84 -27.80
CA GLY A 512 1.74 29.38 -29.15
C GLY A 512 2.40 30.75 -29.29
N SER A 513 2.37 31.62 -28.27
CA SER A 513 3.07 32.89 -28.24
C SER A 513 4.58 32.74 -28.01
N ALA A 514 5.02 31.72 -27.27
CA ALA A 514 6.43 31.35 -27.17
C ALA A 514 6.96 30.77 -28.49
N ALA A 515 6.17 29.89 -29.15
CA ALA A 515 6.46 29.36 -30.48
C ALA A 515 6.34 30.42 -31.60
N ALA A 516 5.44 31.41 -31.45
CA ALA A 516 5.32 32.54 -32.37
C ALA A 516 6.40 33.61 -32.13
N ALA A 517 6.90 33.73 -30.90
CA ALA A 517 8.12 34.49 -30.59
C ALA A 517 9.36 33.79 -31.18
N GLU A 518 9.41 32.45 -31.21
CA GLU A 518 10.43 31.68 -31.97
C GLU A 518 10.33 31.95 -33.49
N GLY A 519 9.12 32.00 -34.05
CA GLY A 519 8.91 32.29 -35.49
C GLY A 519 9.20 33.72 -35.93
N LYS A 520 9.34 34.68 -34.99
CA LYS A 520 9.63 36.09 -35.28
C LYS A 520 10.92 36.62 -34.63
N GLY A 521 11.62 35.84 -33.80
CA GLY A 521 12.76 36.37 -33.04
C GLY A 521 13.69 35.33 -32.43
N GLY A 522 14.75 34.99 -33.19
CA GLY A 522 16.12 34.86 -32.72
C GLY A 522 16.48 33.83 -31.65
N SER A 523 17.79 33.73 -31.43
CA SER A 523 18.46 32.92 -30.40
C SER A 523 17.78 32.91 -29.00
N PHE A 524 17.07 33.98 -28.65
CA PHE A 524 16.36 34.08 -27.38
C PHE A 524 15.12 33.17 -27.27
N GLY A 525 14.38 32.98 -28.37
CA GLY A 525 13.23 32.05 -28.40
C GLY A 525 13.64 30.60 -28.13
N ALA A 526 14.75 30.16 -28.72
CA ALA A 526 15.29 28.82 -28.50
C ALA A 526 15.68 28.56 -27.03
N PHE A 527 16.23 29.58 -26.36
CA PHE A 527 16.54 29.54 -24.93
C PHE A 527 15.27 29.42 -24.07
N LEU A 528 14.26 30.29 -24.30
CA LEU A 528 13.00 30.27 -23.56
C LEU A 528 12.21 28.97 -23.75
N SER A 529 12.29 28.38 -24.95
CA SER A 529 11.72 27.07 -25.25
C SER A 529 12.32 25.97 -24.36
N GLY A 530 13.62 26.03 -24.07
CA GLY A 530 14.28 25.14 -23.10
C GLY A 530 13.76 25.33 -21.67
N VAL A 531 13.60 26.57 -21.23
CA VAL A 531 13.04 26.89 -19.90
C VAL A 531 11.61 26.38 -19.75
N LEU A 532 10.77 26.61 -20.77
CA LEU A 532 9.37 26.17 -20.78
C LEU A 532 9.26 24.64 -20.78
N ALA A 533 10.13 23.95 -21.53
CA ALA A 533 10.18 22.49 -21.54
C ALA A 533 10.47 21.91 -20.14
N THR A 534 11.44 22.47 -19.41
CA THR A 534 11.75 22.06 -18.04
C THR A 534 10.59 22.34 -17.08
N ALA A 535 9.95 23.51 -17.19
CA ALA A 535 8.81 23.88 -16.35
C ALA A 535 7.62 22.91 -16.52
N VAL A 536 7.28 22.56 -17.76
CA VAL A 536 6.18 21.64 -18.08
C VAL A 536 6.50 20.18 -17.73
N ALA A 537 7.78 19.79 -17.76
CA ALA A 537 8.21 18.43 -17.39
C ALA A 537 8.17 18.18 -15.87
N THR A 538 8.21 19.22 -15.05
CA THR A 538 8.38 19.09 -13.59
C THR A 538 7.22 18.36 -12.89
N PRO A 539 5.93 18.61 -13.20
CA PRO A 539 4.81 18.00 -12.47
C PRO A 539 4.70 16.47 -12.64
N CYS A 540 4.99 15.93 -13.82
CA CYS A 540 4.88 14.49 -14.10
C CYS A 540 6.12 13.69 -13.66
N THR A 541 7.23 14.37 -13.43
CA THR A 541 8.49 13.76 -13.02
C THR A 541 8.65 13.77 -11.50
N ALA A 542 7.87 14.59 -10.79
CA ALA A 542 7.99 14.79 -9.35
C ALA A 542 7.94 13.50 -8.52
N PRO A 543 7.01 12.54 -8.75
CA PRO A 543 6.99 11.32 -7.92
C PRO A 543 8.09 10.31 -8.24
N GLY A 544 8.61 10.30 -9.47
CA GLY A 544 9.73 9.43 -9.85
C GLY A 544 11.09 9.96 -9.42
N LEU A 545 11.22 11.29 -9.30
CA LEU A 545 12.47 11.97 -8.97
C LEU A 545 12.77 12.03 -7.47
N GLY A 546 11.84 11.64 -6.59
CA GLY A 546 11.98 11.71 -5.12
C GLY A 546 13.27 11.08 -4.60
N ALA A 547 13.54 9.82 -4.96
CA ALA A 547 14.74 9.11 -4.54
C ALA A 547 16.05 9.72 -5.11
N ALA A 548 16.02 10.17 -6.37
CA ALA A 548 17.18 10.79 -7.02
C ALA A 548 17.52 12.16 -6.40
N LEU A 549 16.51 12.96 -6.05
CA LEU A 549 16.73 14.20 -5.31
C LEU A 549 17.09 13.94 -3.86
N GLY A 550 16.52 12.94 -3.20
CA GLY A 550 16.92 12.52 -1.85
C GLY A 550 18.42 12.18 -1.79
N PHE A 551 18.92 11.47 -2.79
CA PHE A 551 20.36 11.22 -2.96
C PHE A 551 21.14 12.52 -3.25
N ALA A 552 20.67 13.35 -4.17
CA ALA A 552 21.36 14.60 -4.55
C ALA A 552 21.43 15.60 -3.38
N LEU A 553 20.49 15.55 -2.45
CA LEU A 553 20.32 16.51 -1.35
C LEU A 553 20.82 15.98 0.00
N ASP A 554 21.48 14.83 0.05
CA ASP A 554 22.05 14.25 1.26
C ASP A 554 22.91 15.29 2.02
N LYS A 555 22.85 15.28 3.36
CA LYS A 555 23.65 16.14 4.25
C LYS A 555 25.15 15.96 4.04
N GLN A 556 25.59 14.80 3.57
CA GLN A 556 27.01 14.51 3.34
C GLN A 556 27.54 15.06 2.01
N ARG A 557 26.66 15.55 1.12
CA ARG A 557 27.04 16.01 -0.21
C ARG A 557 27.42 17.49 -0.22
N SER A 558 28.53 17.80 -0.88
CA SER A 558 28.99 19.18 -1.04
C SER A 558 28.15 19.92 -2.10
N THR A 559 28.04 21.25 -1.98
CA THR A 559 27.32 22.10 -2.94
C THR A 559 27.74 21.86 -4.41
N PRO A 560 29.04 21.70 -4.75
CA PRO A 560 29.46 21.43 -6.12
C PRO A 560 28.95 20.10 -6.66
N GLU A 561 28.86 19.07 -5.83
CA GLU A 561 28.35 17.76 -6.23
C GLU A 561 26.85 17.83 -6.52
N THR A 562 26.07 18.55 -5.70
CA THR A 562 24.64 18.77 -5.99
C THR A 562 24.46 19.48 -7.34
N LEU A 563 25.21 20.57 -7.58
CA LEU A 563 25.14 21.31 -8.85
C LEU A 563 25.55 20.48 -10.06
N LEU A 564 26.59 19.65 -9.91
CA LEU A 564 27.03 18.73 -10.96
C LEU A 564 25.94 17.70 -11.28
N PHE A 565 25.28 17.13 -10.26
CA PHE A 565 24.20 16.17 -10.44
C PHE A 565 23.03 16.76 -11.26
N PHE A 566 22.56 17.96 -10.90
CA PHE A 566 21.50 18.66 -11.64
C PHE A 566 21.93 19.07 -13.06
N THR A 567 23.20 19.44 -13.25
CA THR A 567 23.76 19.71 -14.57
C THR A 567 23.69 18.47 -15.45
N VAL A 568 24.05 17.30 -14.92
CA VAL A 568 24.04 16.04 -15.66
C VAL A 568 22.61 15.62 -16.03
N ILE A 569 21.62 15.82 -15.15
CA ILE A 569 20.20 15.63 -15.50
C ILE A 569 19.80 16.56 -16.65
N GLY A 570 20.14 17.85 -16.56
CA GLY A 570 19.81 18.83 -17.60
C GLY A 570 20.46 18.50 -18.95
N VAL A 571 21.72 18.06 -18.94
CA VAL A 571 22.42 17.59 -20.15
C VAL A 571 21.76 16.34 -20.72
N GLY A 572 21.35 15.38 -19.87
CA GLY A 572 20.59 14.20 -20.29
C GLY A 572 19.26 14.57 -20.96
N MET A 573 18.52 15.52 -20.40
CA MET A 573 17.27 16.02 -20.99
C MET A 573 17.51 16.73 -22.32
N ALA A 574 18.58 17.53 -22.42
CA ALA A 574 18.93 18.25 -23.64
C ALA A 574 19.53 17.36 -24.74
N LEU A 575 19.99 16.15 -24.39
CA LEU A 575 20.75 15.26 -25.26
C LEU A 575 20.07 14.97 -26.61
N PRO A 576 18.79 14.57 -26.69
CA PRO A 576 18.19 14.24 -27.98
C PRO A 576 18.17 15.43 -28.94
N TYR A 577 17.88 16.62 -28.40
CA TYR A 577 17.86 17.86 -29.18
C TYR A 577 19.25 18.29 -29.63
N LEU A 578 20.22 18.22 -28.72
CA LEU A 578 21.61 18.52 -29.02
C LEU A 578 22.16 17.58 -30.10
N LEU A 579 21.89 16.28 -30.01
CA LEU A 579 22.28 15.28 -31.02
C LEU A 579 21.66 15.57 -32.39
N LEU A 580 20.35 15.86 -32.45
CA LEU A 580 19.67 16.18 -33.70
C LEU A 580 20.22 17.48 -34.34
N SER A 581 20.61 18.46 -33.52
CA SER A 581 21.20 19.71 -34.00
C SER A 581 22.64 19.56 -34.52
N LEU A 582 23.45 18.71 -33.87
CA LEU A 582 24.85 18.44 -34.26
C LEU A 582 24.95 17.51 -35.47
N PHE A 583 24.06 16.51 -35.54
CA PHE A 583 24.04 15.47 -36.56
C PHE A 583 22.75 15.54 -37.40
N PRO A 584 22.66 16.44 -38.39
CA PRO A 584 21.47 16.59 -39.23
C PRO A 584 21.12 15.32 -40.03
N ARG A 585 22.08 14.42 -40.25
CA ARG A 585 21.83 13.09 -40.85
C ARG A 585 20.92 12.21 -39.97
N LEU A 586 20.97 12.36 -38.65
CA LEU A 586 20.08 11.65 -37.73
C LEU A 586 18.65 12.18 -37.82
N ALA A 587 18.49 13.49 -38.03
CA ALA A 587 17.18 14.08 -38.31
C ALA A 587 16.57 13.57 -39.63
N ALA A 588 17.41 13.28 -40.63
CA ALA A 588 16.96 12.70 -41.91
C ALA A 588 16.47 11.23 -41.79
N LEU A 589 16.80 10.53 -40.70
CA LEU A 589 16.32 9.18 -40.40
C LEU A 589 14.93 9.17 -39.73
N LEU A 590 14.46 10.32 -39.23
CA LEU A 590 13.15 10.40 -38.57
C LEU A 590 12.01 10.27 -39.60
N PRO A 591 10.94 9.53 -39.28
CA PRO A 591 9.77 9.43 -40.14
C PRO A 591 9.12 10.82 -40.31
N ARG A 592 8.64 11.11 -41.51
CA ARG A 592 7.95 12.39 -41.79
C ARG A 592 6.72 12.53 -40.88
N PRO A 593 6.47 13.72 -40.31
CA PRO A 593 5.29 13.95 -39.48
C PRO A 593 4.02 13.69 -40.29
N GLY A 594 3.13 12.88 -39.73
CA GLY A 594 1.92 12.36 -40.39
C GLY A 594 1.05 11.57 -39.42
N GLU A 595 0.26 10.61 -39.92
CA GLU A 595 -0.70 9.85 -39.10
C GLU A 595 -0.07 9.06 -37.95
N TRP A 596 1.15 8.53 -38.14
CA TRP A 596 1.89 7.85 -37.07
C TRP A 596 2.13 8.76 -35.85
N MET A 597 2.48 10.02 -36.10
CA MET A 597 2.78 10.98 -35.03
C MET A 597 1.52 11.33 -34.24
N GLU A 598 0.37 11.49 -34.91
CA GLU A 598 -0.90 11.70 -34.22
C GLU A 598 -1.37 10.45 -33.48
N THR A 599 -1.17 9.26 -34.04
CA THR A 599 -1.46 7.99 -33.35
C THR A 599 -0.64 7.85 -32.07
N LEU A 600 0.66 8.16 -32.13
CA LEU A 600 1.55 8.13 -30.97
C LEU A 600 1.16 9.20 -29.93
N LYS A 601 0.82 10.41 -30.37
CA LYS A 601 0.35 11.50 -29.52
C LYS A 601 -0.93 11.11 -28.76
N GLN A 602 -1.91 10.54 -29.46
CA GLN A 602 -3.15 10.03 -28.87
C GLN A 602 -2.87 8.85 -27.94
N ALA A 603 -1.99 7.92 -28.32
CA ALA A 603 -1.61 6.79 -27.46
C ALA A 603 -0.98 7.25 -26.13
N MET A 604 -0.18 8.31 -26.15
CA MET A 604 0.43 8.91 -24.95
C MET A 604 -0.56 9.67 -24.05
N SER A 605 -1.78 9.95 -24.52
CA SER A 605 -2.83 10.49 -23.64
C SER A 605 -3.36 9.47 -22.63
N PHE A 606 -3.37 8.17 -22.97
CA PHE A 606 -3.90 7.13 -22.08
C PHE A 606 -3.08 6.97 -20.78
N PRO A 607 -1.73 6.94 -20.82
CA PRO A 607 -0.93 7.01 -19.60
C PRO A 607 -1.21 8.25 -18.74
N LEU A 608 -1.47 9.42 -19.34
CA LEU A 608 -1.82 10.63 -18.59
C LEU A 608 -3.16 10.49 -17.87
N PHE A 609 -4.17 9.93 -18.53
CA PHE A 609 -5.46 9.65 -17.91
C PHE A 609 -5.35 8.57 -16.82
N ALA A 610 -4.60 7.50 -17.06
CA ALA A 610 -4.33 6.46 -16.06
C ALA A 610 -3.63 7.05 -14.83
N TYR A 611 -2.67 7.95 -15.06
CA TYR A 611 -1.97 8.64 -13.99
C TYR A 611 -2.89 9.64 -13.24
N ALA A 612 -3.80 10.34 -13.94
CA ALA A 612 -4.80 11.18 -13.29
C ALA A 612 -5.76 10.36 -12.40
N LEU A 613 -6.16 9.16 -12.83
CA LEU A 613 -6.96 8.23 -12.03
C LEU A 613 -6.18 7.72 -10.80
N TYR A 614 -4.89 7.42 -10.96
CA TYR A 614 -4.02 7.11 -9.82
C TYR A 614 -3.95 8.28 -8.83
N LEU A 615 -3.81 9.52 -9.31
CA LEU A 615 -3.80 10.71 -8.45
C LEU A 615 -5.16 10.93 -7.75
N LEU A 616 -6.29 10.59 -8.39
CA LEU A 616 -7.59 10.60 -7.75
C LEU A 616 -7.68 9.57 -6.62
N TRP A 617 -7.13 8.37 -6.82
CA TRP A 617 -7.05 7.36 -5.76
C TRP A 617 -6.18 7.84 -4.58
N VAL A 618 -5.03 8.46 -4.86
CA VAL A 618 -4.18 9.10 -3.83
C VAL A 618 -4.94 10.21 -3.11
N LEU A 619 -5.67 11.05 -3.86
CA LEU A 619 -6.46 12.14 -3.30
C LEU A 619 -7.58 11.63 -2.38
N ALA A 620 -8.25 10.53 -2.74
CA ALA A 620 -9.25 9.88 -1.91
C ALA A 620 -8.68 9.34 -0.59
N ALA A 621 -7.39 8.96 -0.58
CA ALA A 621 -6.71 8.54 0.64
C ALA A 621 -6.23 9.74 1.50
N LEU A 622 -6.22 10.95 0.95
CA LEU A 622 -5.81 12.19 1.65
C LEU A 622 -6.99 13.01 2.18
N VAL A 623 -8.22 12.77 1.71
CA VAL A 623 -9.43 13.52 2.10
C VAL A 623 -10.43 12.60 2.77
N GLU A 624 -10.93 12.96 3.95
CA GLU A 624 -11.89 12.14 4.72
C GLU A 624 -13.34 12.28 4.22
N ASP A 625 -13.68 13.38 3.53
CA ASP A 625 -15.04 13.67 3.05
C ASP A 625 -15.33 13.03 1.67
N ALA A 626 -16.13 11.96 1.68
CA ALA A 626 -16.60 11.28 0.47
C ALA A 626 -17.42 12.19 -0.47
N THR A 627 -18.08 13.23 0.05
CA THR A 627 -18.83 14.20 -0.76
C THR A 627 -17.92 15.11 -1.55
N TRP A 628 -16.79 15.52 -0.96
CA TRP A 628 -15.78 16.32 -1.65
C TRP A 628 -15.10 15.52 -2.77
N MET A 629 -14.82 14.24 -2.56
CA MET A 629 -14.24 13.37 -3.60
C MET A 629 -15.17 13.21 -4.82
N ARG A 630 -16.49 13.11 -4.58
CA ARG A 630 -17.50 13.13 -5.65
C ARG A 630 -17.45 14.46 -6.41
N ASP A 631 -17.41 15.58 -5.69
CA ASP A 631 -17.38 16.92 -6.27
C ASP A 631 -16.11 17.16 -7.09
N ALA A 632 -14.95 16.68 -6.63
CA ALA A 632 -13.69 16.70 -7.39
C ALA A 632 -13.79 15.92 -8.70
N SER A 633 -14.41 14.74 -8.67
CA SER A 633 -14.62 13.90 -9.86
C SER A 633 -15.56 14.57 -10.88
N LEU A 634 -16.66 15.17 -10.40
CA LEU A 634 -17.57 15.97 -11.23
C LEU A 634 -16.87 17.22 -11.79
N GLY A 635 -16.06 17.89 -10.98
CA GLY A 635 -15.27 19.05 -11.39
C GLY A 635 -14.30 18.72 -12.53
N LEU A 636 -13.63 17.56 -12.49
CA LEU A 636 -12.79 17.12 -13.61
C LEU A 636 -13.58 16.91 -14.90
N ALA A 637 -14.83 16.42 -14.82
CA ALA A 637 -15.71 16.31 -15.98
C ALA A 637 -16.12 17.69 -16.53
N VAL A 638 -16.39 18.67 -15.66
CA VAL A 638 -16.69 20.06 -16.06
C VAL A 638 -15.46 20.72 -16.71
N ILE A 639 -14.27 20.48 -16.17
CA ILE A 639 -13.01 20.93 -16.75
C ILE A 639 -12.79 20.32 -18.13
N ALA A 640 -13.05 19.02 -18.30
CA ALA A 640 -12.98 18.36 -19.60
C ALA A 640 -13.97 18.96 -20.61
N CYS A 641 -15.20 19.27 -20.16
CA CYS A 641 -16.20 19.98 -20.96
C CYS A 641 -15.70 21.39 -21.35
N ALA A 642 -15.11 22.14 -20.42
CA ALA A 642 -14.53 23.45 -20.69
C ALA A 642 -13.42 23.39 -21.75
N CYS A 643 -12.53 22.40 -21.68
CA CYS A 643 -11.51 22.14 -22.70
C CYS A 643 -12.12 21.83 -24.07
N TRP A 644 -13.19 21.03 -24.11
CA TRP A 644 -13.92 20.74 -25.35
C TRP A 644 -14.60 21.97 -25.94
N VAL A 645 -15.25 22.80 -25.10
CA VAL A 645 -15.85 24.08 -25.54
C VAL A 645 -14.77 25.00 -26.12
N TRP A 646 -13.62 25.08 -25.46
CA TRP A 646 -12.49 25.88 -25.93
C TRP A 646 -12.02 25.42 -27.32
N GLY A 647 -11.82 24.12 -27.53
CA GLY A 647 -11.39 23.58 -28.82
C GLY A 647 -12.43 23.76 -29.93
N ARG A 648 -13.70 23.46 -29.62
CA ARG A 648 -14.79 23.45 -30.61
C ARG A 648 -15.18 24.85 -31.10
N TRP A 649 -15.29 25.82 -30.18
CA TRP A 649 -15.69 27.20 -30.51
C TRP A 649 -14.50 28.15 -30.69
N GLY A 650 -13.31 27.80 -30.19
CA GLY A 650 -12.08 28.58 -30.41
C GLY A 650 -11.43 28.38 -31.79
N ALA A 651 -11.91 27.39 -32.56
CA ALA A 651 -11.32 26.97 -33.82
C ALA A 651 -11.31 28.10 -34.90
N PRO A 652 -10.25 28.21 -35.72
CA PRO A 652 -10.01 29.36 -36.62
C PRO A 652 -11.10 29.63 -37.65
N HIS A 653 -11.87 28.61 -38.03
CA HIS A 653 -12.97 28.70 -39.00
C HIS A 653 -14.26 29.38 -38.48
N ARG A 654 -14.32 29.79 -37.20
CA ARG A 654 -15.48 30.45 -36.57
C ARG A 654 -15.33 31.97 -36.56
N SER A 655 -16.45 32.70 -36.45
CA SER A 655 -16.41 34.17 -36.35
C SER A 655 -15.75 34.63 -35.05
N ASP A 656 -15.16 35.83 -35.03
CA ASP A 656 -14.44 36.33 -33.86
C ASP A 656 -15.34 36.49 -32.62
N ARG A 657 -16.64 36.78 -32.81
CA ARG A 657 -17.63 36.83 -31.72
C ARG A 657 -17.91 35.45 -31.12
N GLU A 658 -18.07 34.42 -31.96
CA GLU A 658 -18.25 33.04 -31.49
C GLU A 658 -16.99 32.52 -30.79
N ARG A 659 -15.80 32.87 -31.30
CA ARG A 659 -14.52 32.50 -30.69
C ARG A 659 -14.33 33.15 -29.34
N LEU A 660 -14.65 34.45 -29.22
CA LEU A 660 -14.57 35.17 -27.96
C LEU A 660 -15.59 34.62 -26.94
N GLY A 661 -16.84 34.41 -27.36
CA GLY A 661 -17.88 33.82 -26.51
C GLY A 661 -17.52 32.43 -26.00
N GLY A 662 -17.06 31.55 -26.89
CA GLY A 662 -16.61 30.20 -26.52
C GLY A 662 -15.43 30.20 -25.55
N LYS A 663 -14.44 31.07 -25.75
CA LYS A 663 -13.29 31.22 -24.82
C LYS A 663 -13.72 31.75 -23.46
N VAL A 664 -14.62 32.72 -23.39
CA VAL A 664 -15.12 33.28 -22.14
C VAL A 664 -15.90 32.22 -21.34
N VAL A 665 -16.80 31.48 -22.01
CA VAL A 665 -17.56 30.40 -21.37
C VAL A 665 -16.64 29.30 -20.86
N ALA A 666 -15.70 28.84 -21.70
CA ALA A 666 -14.72 27.82 -21.30
C ALA A 666 -13.83 28.30 -20.14
N ALA A 667 -13.33 29.53 -20.17
CA ALA A 667 -12.53 30.09 -19.08
C ALA A 667 -13.34 30.21 -17.79
N GLY A 668 -14.61 30.63 -17.88
CA GLY A 668 -15.53 30.72 -16.74
C GLY A 668 -15.79 29.35 -16.10
N LEU A 669 -16.06 28.32 -16.92
CA LEU A 669 -16.24 26.95 -16.44
C LEU A 669 -14.96 26.40 -15.80
N TYR A 670 -13.81 26.58 -16.45
CA TYR A 670 -12.53 26.07 -15.96
C TYR A 670 -12.12 26.74 -14.65
N LEU A 671 -12.07 28.08 -14.62
CA LEU A 671 -11.64 28.84 -13.44
C LEU A 671 -12.68 28.80 -12.31
N GLY A 672 -13.96 28.83 -12.64
CA GLY A 672 -15.05 28.71 -11.66
C GLY A 672 -15.04 27.34 -10.97
N THR A 673 -14.80 26.26 -11.71
CA THR A 673 -14.67 24.91 -11.14
C THR A 673 -13.45 24.81 -10.24
N LEU A 674 -12.29 25.35 -10.67
CA LEU A 674 -11.10 25.37 -9.81
C LEU A 674 -11.33 26.17 -8.53
N ALA A 675 -11.93 27.36 -8.63
CA ALA A 675 -12.23 28.19 -7.46
C ALA A 675 -13.17 27.47 -6.48
N TYR A 676 -14.19 26.76 -6.98
CA TYR A 676 -15.07 25.95 -6.14
C TYR A 676 -14.33 24.80 -5.45
N LEU A 677 -13.53 24.03 -6.19
CA LEU A 677 -12.83 22.86 -5.64
C LEU A 677 -11.79 23.26 -4.59
N TYR A 678 -11.00 24.31 -4.86
CA TYR A 678 -10.01 24.81 -3.90
C TYR A 678 -10.65 25.57 -2.73
N GLY A 679 -11.78 26.25 -2.94
CA GLY A 679 -12.48 26.98 -1.88
C GLY A 679 -13.15 26.06 -0.85
N ASN A 680 -13.56 24.86 -1.27
CA ASN A 680 -14.16 23.85 -0.40
C ASN A 680 -13.18 22.74 0.01
N LEU A 681 -11.90 22.88 -0.31
CA LEU A 681 -10.85 21.95 0.12
C LEU A 681 -10.47 22.28 1.57
N SER A 682 -11.11 21.59 2.52
CA SER A 682 -10.84 21.71 3.96
C SER A 682 -10.38 20.39 4.56
#